data_AF-V8CAH7-F1
#
_entry.id   AF-V8CAH7-F1
#
_cell.length_a   1.000
_cell.length_b   1.000
_cell.length_c   1.000
_cell.angle_alpha   90.00
_cell.angle_beta   90.00
_cell.angle_gamma   90.00
#
_symmetry.space_group_name_H-M   'P 1'
#
loop_
_entity.id
_entity.type
_entity.pdbx_description
1 polymer ?
#
loop_
_entity_poly.entity_id
_entity_poly.type
_entity_poly.pdbx_seq_one_letter_code
_entity_poly.pdbx_strand_id
1 'polypeptide(L)'
;MGISQYTFIKKERRAEWDRIPEQHRQEERLLLWQGDRGNAAAEVILDEKAEDLELIADPVMNEKGNLSEGIEVRAEFQKWISTYTGSNWIPEPRSYRLPEAPKGDKSYSADVIYGSQMEREKLLEKNGRIIQPIWITVSTTQDAKPGLYSTKIRVRTEQGGEQSLKLKIRVLDLKLDQDNEYYLNLWQYPYASAAYYQVEPFGREHLQIMKRQMRPYMEAGGKIGTASIVEEPWYHQTWCDYPSMVRWKRENGKWQFEYGEFDRWTGFLLKEVKVSYIECYSVVPWGNVLRYREDGKEIEKQAEPGSEFWTEAWSAFLQSFVQHLEEKGWFDRMILAMDERPKEEMEAALNLIATFPDRHGNSLKVGGAVVHYNKEMWDRLFTVTPHLSALANEEIPQELFREIVRRRRQEGKLTSIYSMIHDYPGIFSMSDPGEAAWTIWYIESCGADGFLKWAYDAWCKDPLEENVHCYFEAGDMFLVYPGERREKEPDVRVSPRFRMLEEAIHDVRKLCQMKKVPEYEKKAEQLLDSVRCFYGKGKSNGVGTAGFMEADEQIKRELAEEVERLHRAVGILSCRYAVDEEQLMERIRLPKEGRDVVRILKMTEQEYHRWKELFYKKEEKFFEMLAGEQEKEGLLLSLYVRFATDLYKEYVEKEIPDEVYDSTFSDFTIWYRHCVKERKKIGLCEEQWLKLHLKMKLFRLGRLQFEPDEGQKVIHVHVPEGESLSREGCEASFAWADRFFGSSYKLYDCESWLLSPALKELLEKESGILQFQNCFEIQSVNLENRQAEERVFGRILEDPEAYPENTSLQKALKNYLSEGKKPGVGYGCRIRKKIF
;
A
#
# COMPACT_ATOMS: atom_id res chain seq x y z
N MET A 1 8.88 16.58 32.77
CA MET A 1 9.74 17.24 31.76
C MET A 1 10.70 16.17 31.25
N GLY A 2 10.95 16.08 29.94
CA GLY A 2 11.78 15.00 29.39
C GLY A 2 11.76 14.89 27.87
N ILE A 3 10.67 15.32 27.22
CA ILE A 3 10.54 15.33 25.76
C ILE A 3 10.83 16.73 25.20
N SER A 4 11.90 16.85 24.43
CA SER A 4 12.30 18.11 23.79
C SER A 4 11.63 18.31 22.43
N GLN A 5 11.49 17.23 21.66
CA GLN A 5 10.88 17.24 20.33
C GLN A 5 10.29 15.87 20.01
N TYR A 6 9.15 15.85 19.32
CA TYR A 6 8.54 14.66 18.75
C TYR A 6 8.04 15.03 17.34
N THR A 7 8.50 14.32 16.30
CA THR A 7 8.24 14.70 14.91
C THR A 7 8.12 13.49 14.00
N PHE A 8 7.28 13.58 12.96
CA PHE A 8 7.37 12.68 11.83
C PHE A 8 8.67 12.90 11.05
N ILE A 9 9.22 11.83 10.51
CA ILE A 9 10.41 11.79 9.64
C ILE A 9 10.07 11.03 8.34
N LYS A 10 10.97 11.09 7.35
CA LYS A 10 10.81 10.28 6.13
C LYS A 10 11.06 8.81 6.46
N LYS A 11 10.06 7.95 6.22
CA LYS A 11 10.18 6.49 6.44
C LYS A 11 11.15 5.81 5.47
N GLU A 12 11.45 6.47 4.35
CA GLU A 12 12.41 6.02 3.35
C GLU A 12 13.86 6.16 3.83
N ARG A 13 14.12 6.94 4.89
CA ARG A 13 15.46 7.18 5.45
C ARG A 13 15.63 6.49 6.79
N ARG A 14 16.82 5.95 7.05
CA ARG A 14 17.19 5.36 8.33
C ARG A 14 17.28 6.45 9.39
N ALA A 15 16.82 6.14 10.59
CA ALA A 15 17.06 6.98 11.75
C ALA A 15 18.55 7.00 12.11
N GLU A 16 19.07 8.16 12.48
CA GLU A 16 20.45 8.34 12.93
C GLU A 16 20.45 8.63 14.43
N TRP A 17 21.11 7.79 15.22
CA TRP A 17 21.11 7.90 16.68
C TRP A 17 21.79 9.17 17.21
N ASP A 18 22.50 9.90 16.35
CA ASP A 18 23.28 11.09 16.68
C ASP A 18 22.96 12.34 15.84
N ARG A 19 21.95 12.28 14.97
CA ARG A 19 21.54 13.42 14.13
C ARG A 19 20.07 13.75 14.34
N ILE A 20 19.81 14.99 14.75
CA ILE A 20 18.45 15.49 14.95
C ILE A 20 17.81 15.81 13.58
N PRO A 21 16.53 15.45 13.38
CA PRO A 21 15.77 15.87 12.20
C PRO A 21 15.73 17.39 12.08
N GLU A 22 16.05 17.88 10.88
CA GLU A 22 16.00 19.32 10.56
C GLU A 22 14.57 19.85 10.48
N GLN A 23 13.59 18.97 10.26
CA GLN A 23 12.19 19.34 10.06
C GLN A 23 11.33 18.94 11.25
N HIS A 24 10.38 19.82 11.59
CA HIS A 24 9.39 19.59 12.63
C HIS A 24 7.99 19.42 12.00
N ARG A 25 7.55 18.17 11.86
CA ARG A 25 6.26 17.77 11.27
C ARG A 25 5.38 17.11 12.34
N GLN A 26 4.24 17.73 12.63
CA GLN A 26 3.27 17.27 13.65
C GLN A 26 2.10 16.45 13.06
N GLU A 27 1.98 16.41 11.74
CA GLU A 27 0.91 15.71 11.02
C GLU A 27 1.47 14.89 9.85
N GLU A 28 0.98 13.66 9.71
CA GLU A 28 1.25 12.78 8.56
C GLU A 28 -0.06 12.20 8.01
N ARG A 29 -0.05 11.84 6.73
CA ARG A 29 -1.23 11.36 5.99
C ARG A 29 -0.94 10.05 5.29
N LEU A 30 -1.87 9.11 5.38
CA LEU A 30 -1.84 7.85 4.65
C LEU A 30 -3.11 7.65 3.82
N LEU A 31 -2.93 7.12 2.61
CA LEU A 31 -4.00 6.76 1.69
C LEU A 31 -3.95 5.25 1.46
N LEU A 32 -5.02 4.55 1.84
CA LEU A 32 -5.09 3.10 1.85
C LEU A 32 -6.33 2.60 1.10
N TRP A 33 -6.22 1.39 0.55
CA TRP A 33 -7.37 0.59 0.12
C TRP A 33 -7.94 -0.18 1.32
N GLN A 34 -9.05 -0.88 1.13
CA GLN A 34 -9.53 -1.90 2.07
C GLN A 34 -8.68 -3.17 1.90
N GLY A 35 -8.23 -3.76 3.01
CA GLY A 35 -7.31 -4.90 2.99
C GLY A 35 -5.84 -4.54 2.76
N ASP A 36 -5.47 -3.29 2.98
CA ASP A 36 -4.16 -2.71 2.65
C ASP A 36 -3.36 -2.39 3.93
N ARG A 37 -2.08 -2.04 3.74
CA ARG A 37 -1.15 -1.65 4.81
C ARG A 37 -0.26 -0.51 4.32
N GLY A 38 -0.07 0.49 5.17
CA GLY A 38 0.87 1.58 4.92
C GLY A 38 1.63 1.98 6.17
N ASN A 39 2.76 2.65 5.98
CA ASN A 39 3.66 2.99 7.07
C ASN A 39 3.95 4.49 7.16
N ALA A 40 4.32 4.93 8.36
CA ALA A 40 4.94 6.22 8.66
C ALA A 40 6.06 6.02 9.69
N ALA A 41 6.98 7.00 9.78
CA ALA A 41 8.07 6.98 10.74
C ALA A 41 8.12 8.29 11.53
N ALA A 42 8.54 8.20 12.79
CA ALA A 42 8.68 9.35 13.68
C ALA A 42 9.88 9.16 14.61
N GLU A 43 10.30 10.24 15.25
CA GLU A 43 11.36 10.22 16.27
C GLU A 43 10.99 11.10 17.45
N VAL A 44 11.29 10.61 18.64
CA VAL A 44 11.22 11.39 19.89
C VAL A 44 12.63 11.69 20.38
N ILE A 45 12.86 12.96 20.75
CA ILE A 45 14.13 13.46 21.25
C ILE A 45 13.96 13.83 22.71
N LEU A 46 14.80 13.23 23.54
CA LEU A 46 14.74 13.32 24.99
C LEU A 46 16.06 13.84 25.55
N ASP A 47 16.01 14.35 26.78
CA ASP A 47 17.22 14.60 27.56
C ASP A 47 17.82 13.29 28.11
N GLU A 48 19.10 13.31 28.49
CA GLU A 48 19.82 12.15 29.06
C GLU A 48 19.18 11.54 30.32
N LYS A 49 18.30 12.29 30.99
CA LYS A 49 17.63 11.88 32.22
C LYS A 49 16.28 11.23 31.96
N ALA A 50 15.90 11.03 30.69
CA ALA A 50 14.73 10.25 30.35
C ALA A 50 14.78 8.87 31.00
N GLU A 51 13.60 8.36 31.34
CA GLU A 51 13.37 7.03 31.93
C GLU A 51 12.68 6.15 30.87
N ASP A 52 11.83 5.22 31.30
CA ASP A 52 11.06 4.37 30.42
C ASP A 52 10.06 5.17 29.58
N LEU A 53 9.82 4.70 28.36
CA LEU A 53 8.94 5.32 27.38
C LEU A 53 7.79 4.39 27.02
N GLU A 54 6.62 5.00 26.83
CA GLU A 54 5.41 4.33 26.36
C GLU A 54 4.84 5.03 25.13
N LEU A 55 4.44 4.25 24.12
CA LEU A 55 3.65 4.69 22.97
C LEU A 55 2.20 4.25 23.10
N ILE A 56 1.29 5.17 22.80
CA ILE A 56 -0.14 4.93 22.77
C ILE A 56 -0.71 5.49 21.48
N ALA A 57 -1.27 4.63 20.65
CA ALA A 57 -2.16 5.05 19.58
C ALA A 57 -3.58 5.18 20.14
N ASP A 58 -4.15 6.38 20.05
CA ASP A 58 -5.54 6.61 20.42
C ASP A 58 -6.48 5.84 19.47
N PRO A 59 -7.74 5.56 19.88
CA PRO A 59 -8.71 4.96 18.98
C PRO A 59 -8.87 5.80 17.71
N VAL A 60 -8.90 5.12 16.56
CA VAL A 60 -9.07 5.77 15.26
C VAL A 60 -10.53 6.22 15.13
N MET A 61 -10.74 7.49 14.82
CA MET A 61 -12.09 8.08 14.72
C MET A 61 -12.30 8.74 13.37
N ASN A 62 -13.53 8.69 12.86
CA ASN A 62 -13.93 9.48 11.70
C ASN A 62 -14.22 10.95 12.10
N GLU A 63 -14.52 11.79 11.12
CA GLU A 63 -14.79 13.22 11.34
C GLU A 63 -16.05 13.52 12.18
N LYS A 64 -16.94 12.53 12.34
CA LYS A 64 -18.13 12.62 13.21
C LYS A 64 -17.83 12.19 14.65
N GLY A 65 -16.59 11.76 14.95
CA GLY A 65 -16.18 11.25 16.26
C GLY A 65 -16.54 9.80 16.53
N ASN A 66 -16.97 9.05 15.50
CA ASN A 66 -17.27 7.62 15.64
C ASN A 66 -15.99 6.79 15.48
N LEU A 67 -15.88 5.71 16.25
CA LEU A 67 -14.78 4.75 16.11
C LEU A 67 -14.76 4.11 14.72
N SER A 68 -13.57 3.85 14.20
CA SER A 68 -13.41 3.07 12.98
C SER A 68 -13.73 1.60 13.22
N GLU A 69 -14.20 0.94 12.17
CA GLU A 69 -14.29 -0.52 12.10
C GLU A 69 -13.26 -1.01 11.09
N GLY A 70 -12.42 -1.97 11.50
CA GLY A 70 -11.46 -2.61 10.60
C GLY A 70 -10.25 -1.75 10.20
N ILE A 71 -9.90 -0.71 10.96
CA ILE A 71 -8.66 0.06 10.81
C ILE A 71 -7.85 -0.07 12.09
N GLU A 72 -6.63 -0.58 11.99
CA GLU A 72 -5.71 -0.77 13.12
C GLU A 72 -4.48 0.12 12.93
N VAL A 73 -4.06 0.81 14.00
CA VAL A 73 -2.82 1.61 14.03
C VAL A 73 -1.93 1.06 15.14
N ARG A 74 -0.73 0.60 14.76
CA ARG A 74 0.31 0.19 15.69
C ARG A 74 1.46 1.18 15.62
N ALA A 75 1.86 1.69 16.78
CA ALA A 75 3.03 2.55 16.94
C ALA A 75 4.01 1.86 17.87
N GLU A 76 5.23 1.65 17.40
CA GLU A 76 6.24 0.81 18.05
C GLU A 76 7.59 1.51 17.98
N PHE A 77 8.35 1.49 19.08
CA PHE A 77 9.72 1.95 19.09
C PHE A 77 10.60 1.01 18.26
N GLN A 78 11.60 1.58 17.60
CA GLN A 78 12.65 0.82 16.96
C GLN A 78 13.83 0.65 17.92
N LYS A 79 14.27 -0.59 18.21
CA LYS A 79 15.41 -0.84 19.09
C LYS A 79 16.71 -0.61 18.34
N TRP A 80 17.65 0.12 18.96
CA TRP A 80 19.01 0.23 18.48
C TRP A 80 19.79 -1.06 18.74
N ILE A 81 20.39 -1.64 17.71
CA ILE A 81 21.24 -2.83 17.80
C ILE A 81 22.65 -2.50 17.33
N SER A 82 23.66 -3.17 17.93
CA SER A 82 25.04 -3.02 17.49
C SER A 82 25.21 -3.63 16.11
N THR A 83 25.87 -2.89 15.21
CA THR A 83 26.00 -3.28 13.79
C THR A 83 27.38 -2.98 13.26
N TYR A 84 27.91 -3.90 12.45
CA TYR A 84 29.15 -3.70 11.70
C TYR A 84 28.87 -2.79 10.51
N THR A 85 29.78 -1.84 10.25
CA THR A 85 29.62 -0.88 9.16
C THR A 85 30.31 -1.32 7.87
N GLY A 86 31.04 -2.44 7.88
CA GLY A 86 31.72 -2.98 6.71
C GLY A 86 31.00 -4.17 6.07
N SER A 87 31.71 -4.82 5.15
CA SER A 87 31.29 -6.09 4.54
C SER A 87 32.51 -6.98 4.26
N ASN A 88 32.33 -8.30 4.36
CA ASN A 88 33.38 -9.28 4.09
C ASN A 88 32.95 -10.32 3.06
N TRP A 89 33.81 -10.57 2.07
CA TRP A 89 33.65 -11.71 1.15
C TRP A 89 33.88 -13.02 1.89
N ILE A 90 33.24 -14.09 1.40
CA ILE A 90 33.70 -15.44 1.74
C ILE A 90 35.06 -15.66 1.04
N PRO A 91 36.12 -16.05 1.77
CA PRO A 91 37.43 -16.24 1.18
C PRO A 91 37.48 -17.47 0.27
N GLU A 92 38.37 -17.43 -0.72
CA GLU A 92 38.76 -18.58 -1.54
C GLU A 92 40.23 -18.97 -1.23
N PRO A 93 40.53 -20.23 -0.82
CA PRO A 93 39.60 -21.32 -0.61
C PRO A 93 38.74 -21.13 0.65
N ARG A 94 37.50 -21.62 0.56
CA ARG A 94 36.53 -21.54 1.65
C ARG A 94 36.85 -22.50 2.80
N SER A 95 36.78 -22.00 4.03
CA SER A 95 36.80 -22.80 5.25
C SER A 95 35.39 -23.25 5.64
N TYR A 96 35.23 -24.50 6.09
CA TYR A 96 33.97 -24.97 6.69
C TYR A 96 33.73 -24.34 8.07
N ARG A 97 34.80 -24.01 8.81
CA ARG A 97 34.68 -23.27 10.06
C ARG A 97 34.60 -21.77 9.78
N LEU A 98 33.60 -21.13 10.37
CA LEU A 98 33.45 -19.68 10.34
C LEU A 98 34.63 -18.98 11.03
N PRO A 99 35.16 -17.88 10.45
CA PRO A 99 36.11 -17.01 11.11
C PRO A 99 35.46 -16.22 12.25
N GLU A 100 36.28 -15.57 13.08
CA GLU A 100 35.76 -14.64 14.09
C GLU A 100 35.04 -13.46 13.42
N ALA A 101 33.91 -13.05 14.00
CA ALA A 101 33.21 -11.84 13.59
C ALA A 101 34.07 -10.58 13.82
N PRO A 102 33.97 -9.57 12.95
CA PRO A 102 34.65 -8.29 13.13
C PRO A 102 34.37 -7.64 14.49
N LYS A 103 35.43 -7.17 15.16
CA LYS A 103 35.34 -6.54 16.49
C LYS A 103 35.29 -5.00 16.44
N GLY A 104 35.92 -4.37 15.44
CA GLY A 104 35.95 -2.92 15.23
C GLY A 104 34.92 -2.42 14.22
N ASP A 105 34.92 -1.10 13.95
CA ASP A 105 34.04 -0.45 12.96
C ASP A 105 32.56 -0.76 13.17
N LYS A 106 32.09 -0.50 14.39
CA LYS A 106 30.70 -0.69 14.79
C LYS A 106 29.98 0.64 14.97
N SER A 107 28.69 0.62 14.66
CA SER A 107 27.73 1.68 14.94
C SER A 107 26.46 1.06 15.53
N TYR A 108 25.38 1.81 15.51
CA TYR A 108 24.04 1.34 15.88
C TYR A 108 23.07 1.52 14.72
N SER A 109 22.16 0.56 14.58
CA SER A 109 21.03 0.67 13.66
C SER A 109 19.71 0.43 14.36
N ALA A 110 18.69 1.23 14.04
CA ALA A 110 17.32 1.07 14.52
C ALA A 110 16.56 0.10 13.61
N ASP A 111 17.03 -1.15 13.50
CA ASP A 111 16.53 -2.09 12.50
C ASP A 111 15.49 -3.09 13.06
N VAL A 112 15.12 -2.98 14.33
CA VAL A 112 14.15 -3.86 14.98
C VAL A 112 12.92 -3.05 15.40
N ILE A 113 11.77 -3.26 14.76
CA ILE A 113 10.50 -2.74 15.26
C ILE A 113 10.14 -3.58 16.50
N TYR A 114 10.30 -2.98 17.68
CA TYR A 114 10.46 -3.71 18.94
C TYR A 114 9.16 -3.86 19.72
N GLY A 115 8.47 -2.75 19.97
CA GLY A 115 7.21 -2.73 20.73
C GLY A 115 6.83 -1.33 21.21
N SER A 116 5.70 -1.22 21.89
CA SER A 116 5.17 0.07 22.39
C SER A 116 5.82 0.57 23.69
N GLN A 117 6.63 -0.26 24.34
CA GLN A 117 7.37 0.09 25.55
C GLN A 117 8.87 0.08 25.22
N MET A 118 9.61 1.03 25.79
CA MET A 118 11.06 1.08 25.66
C MET A 118 11.69 1.43 27.02
N GLU A 119 12.40 0.46 27.59
CA GLU A 119 13.07 0.59 28.87
C GLU A 119 14.33 1.46 28.75
N ARG A 120 14.63 2.22 29.81
CA ARG A 120 15.77 3.14 29.85
C ARG A 120 17.10 2.48 29.47
N GLU A 121 17.27 1.21 29.84
CA GLU A 121 18.47 0.42 29.58
C GLU A 121 18.78 0.22 28.09
N LYS A 122 17.75 0.32 27.24
CA LYS A 122 17.84 0.13 25.78
C LYS A 122 17.98 1.46 25.02
N LEU A 123 17.87 2.59 25.72
CA LEU A 123 18.03 3.93 25.14
C LEU A 123 19.51 4.28 25.00
N LEU A 124 19.90 4.73 23.79
CA LEU A 124 21.25 5.22 23.53
C LEU A 124 21.34 6.73 23.78
N GLU A 125 22.28 7.11 24.64
CA GLU A 125 22.60 8.50 24.93
C GLU A 125 23.86 8.93 24.16
N LYS A 126 23.81 10.13 23.57
CA LYS A 126 24.98 10.81 23.02
C LYS A 126 24.88 12.30 23.27
N ASN A 127 25.94 12.88 23.85
CA ASN A 127 26.06 14.32 24.10
C ASN A 127 24.88 14.89 24.91
N GLY A 128 24.41 14.16 25.92
CA GLY A 128 23.33 14.55 26.82
C GLY A 128 21.92 14.39 26.23
N ARG A 129 21.76 13.65 25.13
CA ARG A 129 20.49 13.49 24.40
C ARG A 129 20.25 12.05 23.99
N ILE A 130 18.98 11.70 23.86
CA ILE A 130 18.51 10.41 23.35
C ILE A 130 17.63 10.68 22.13
N ILE A 131 17.91 10.00 21.02
CA ILE A 131 17.05 9.98 19.82
C ILE A 131 16.46 8.58 19.71
N GLN A 132 15.14 8.49 19.86
CA GLN A 132 14.43 7.23 19.88
C GLN A 132 13.44 7.15 18.71
N PRO A 133 13.74 6.35 17.67
CA PRO A 133 12.88 6.19 16.51
C PRO A 133 11.65 5.33 16.78
N ILE A 134 10.60 5.61 16.02
CA ILE A 134 9.26 5.05 16.13
C ILE A 134 8.79 4.68 14.72
N TRP A 135 8.32 3.45 14.56
CA TRP A 135 7.64 2.99 13.35
C TRP A 135 6.13 2.93 13.59
N ILE A 136 5.36 3.32 12.58
CA ILE A 136 3.91 3.37 12.66
C ILE A 136 3.36 2.59 11.46
N THR A 137 2.58 1.55 11.74
CA THR A 137 1.93 0.73 10.72
C THR A 137 0.42 0.89 10.85
N VAL A 138 -0.24 1.19 9.72
CA VAL A 138 -1.69 1.24 9.61
C VAL A 138 -2.15 0.11 8.71
N SER A 139 -3.05 -0.74 9.21
CA SER A 139 -3.65 -1.83 8.45
C SER A 139 -5.15 -1.67 8.34
N THR A 140 -5.72 -1.98 7.18
CA THR A 140 -7.16 -2.03 6.96
C THR A 140 -7.60 -3.46 6.68
N THR A 141 -8.78 -3.83 7.15
CA THR A 141 -9.43 -5.09 6.77
C THR A 141 -10.20 -4.92 5.46
N GLN A 142 -10.62 -6.03 4.84
CA GLN A 142 -11.44 -6.04 3.63
C GLN A 142 -12.84 -5.41 3.81
N ASP A 143 -13.28 -5.25 5.06
CA ASP A 143 -14.58 -4.70 5.43
C ASP A 143 -14.49 -3.30 6.04
N ALA A 144 -13.28 -2.73 6.11
CA ALA A 144 -13.05 -1.38 6.60
C ALA A 144 -13.93 -0.39 5.82
N LYS A 145 -14.58 0.54 6.51
CA LYS A 145 -15.46 1.51 5.85
C LYS A 145 -14.63 2.61 5.16
N PRO A 146 -14.87 2.90 3.87
CA PRO A 146 -14.24 4.04 3.20
C PRO A 146 -14.53 5.35 3.94
N GLY A 147 -13.58 6.29 3.91
CA GLY A 147 -13.74 7.59 4.55
C GLY A 147 -12.45 8.17 5.10
N LEU A 148 -12.59 9.33 5.74
CA LEU A 148 -11.50 10.04 6.42
C LEU A 148 -11.52 9.75 7.92
N TYR A 149 -10.36 9.38 8.43
CA TYR A 149 -10.13 9.05 9.83
C TYR A 149 -8.91 9.78 10.37
N SER A 150 -8.81 9.87 11.68
CA SER A 150 -7.61 10.33 12.36
C SER A 150 -7.41 9.67 13.71
N THR A 151 -6.16 9.67 14.16
CA THR A 151 -5.76 9.28 15.51
C THR A 151 -4.61 10.17 16.00
N LYS A 152 -4.34 10.13 17.30
CA LYS A 152 -3.14 10.69 17.90
C LYS A 152 -2.22 9.56 18.34
N ILE A 153 -0.94 9.72 18.07
CA ILE A 153 0.11 8.84 18.56
C ILE A 153 0.81 9.59 19.66
N ARG A 154 0.71 9.09 20.88
CA ARG A 154 1.22 9.74 22.07
C ARG A 154 2.45 9.01 22.56
N VAL A 155 3.45 9.79 22.93
CA VAL A 155 4.63 9.30 23.65
C VAL A 155 4.57 9.83 25.07
N ARG A 156 4.80 8.95 26.03
CA ARG A 156 4.82 9.26 27.46
C ARG A 156 6.14 8.86 28.09
N THR A 157 6.56 9.65 29.07
CA THR A 157 7.61 9.28 30.02
C THR A 157 6.97 8.93 31.36
N GLU A 158 7.62 8.09 32.17
CA GLU A 158 7.11 7.69 33.50
C GLU A 158 6.77 8.90 34.41
N GLN A 159 7.59 9.95 34.39
CA GLN A 159 7.38 11.19 35.16
C GLN A 159 6.31 12.16 34.58
N GLY A 160 5.46 11.69 33.66
CA GLY A 160 4.31 12.44 33.15
C GLY A 160 4.60 13.45 32.03
N GLY A 161 5.74 13.36 31.35
CA GLY A 161 5.95 14.08 30.08
C GLY A 161 5.11 13.41 28.97
N GLU A 162 4.29 14.18 28.26
CA GLU A 162 3.47 13.67 27.15
C GLU A 162 3.55 14.62 25.94
N GLN A 163 3.77 14.06 24.75
CA GLN A 163 3.60 14.74 23.47
C GLN A 163 2.82 13.86 22.50
N SER A 164 2.24 14.44 21.45
CA SER A 164 1.43 13.69 20.49
C SER A 164 1.65 14.15 19.05
N LEU A 165 1.71 13.19 18.13
CA LEU A 165 1.62 13.41 16.70
C LEU A 165 0.20 13.09 16.21
N LYS A 166 -0.25 13.77 15.15
CA LYS A 166 -1.54 13.50 14.51
C LYS A 166 -1.36 12.70 13.24
N LEU A 167 -2.02 11.56 13.15
CA LEU A 167 -2.07 10.74 11.93
C LEU A 167 -3.45 10.84 11.29
N LYS A 168 -3.50 11.17 10.00
CA LYS A 168 -4.71 11.14 9.19
C LYS A 168 -4.69 9.96 8.23
N ILE A 169 -5.81 9.27 8.11
CA ILE A 169 -5.93 8.05 7.33
C ILE A 169 -7.13 8.21 6.40
N ARG A 170 -6.90 8.07 5.10
CA ARG A 170 -7.95 8.04 4.08
C ARG A 170 -8.06 6.61 3.56
N VAL A 171 -9.23 6.00 3.72
CA VAL A 171 -9.55 4.70 3.13
C VAL A 171 -10.42 4.92 1.89
N LEU A 172 -9.94 4.46 0.73
CA LEU A 172 -10.70 4.48 -0.52
C LEU A 172 -11.68 3.32 -0.58
N ASP A 173 -12.77 3.48 -1.35
CA ASP A 173 -13.73 2.42 -1.66
C ASP A 173 -13.18 1.48 -2.74
N LEU A 174 -12.05 0.86 -2.43
CA LEU A 174 -11.33 -0.07 -3.28
C LEU A 174 -10.84 -1.22 -2.42
N LYS A 175 -11.16 -2.45 -2.81
CA LYS A 175 -10.71 -3.67 -2.13
C LYS A 175 -9.47 -4.22 -2.81
N LEU A 176 -8.39 -4.38 -2.06
CA LEU A 176 -7.18 -5.01 -2.55
C LEU A 176 -7.41 -6.52 -2.65
N ASP A 177 -7.19 -7.10 -3.84
CA ASP A 177 -7.36 -8.53 -4.08
C ASP A 177 -6.55 -9.38 -3.07
N GLN A 178 -7.19 -10.37 -2.46
CA GLN A 178 -6.53 -11.27 -1.50
C GLN A 178 -5.60 -12.27 -2.17
N ASP A 179 -5.88 -12.64 -3.42
CA ASP A 179 -5.03 -13.51 -4.21
C ASP A 179 -3.77 -12.75 -4.59
N ASN A 180 -2.64 -13.12 -4.00
CA ASN A 180 -1.38 -12.48 -4.29
C ASN A 180 -0.71 -13.13 -5.51
N GLU A 181 -0.61 -12.41 -6.62
CA GLU A 181 0.13 -12.86 -7.81
C GLU A 181 1.63 -12.60 -7.72
N TYR A 182 2.07 -11.73 -6.79
CA TYR A 182 3.49 -11.40 -6.60
C TYR A 182 4.29 -12.61 -6.10
N TYR A 183 5.39 -12.92 -6.76
CA TYR A 183 6.28 -14.02 -6.40
C TYR A 183 7.38 -13.56 -5.45
N LEU A 184 7.11 -13.59 -4.13
CA LEU A 184 8.12 -13.31 -3.12
C LEU A 184 8.78 -14.60 -2.63
N ASN A 185 10.10 -14.71 -2.78
CA ASN A 185 10.92 -15.82 -2.29
C ASN A 185 11.98 -15.34 -1.30
N LEU A 186 11.80 -15.63 0.00
CA LEU A 186 12.77 -15.27 1.04
C LEU A 186 13.15 -16.55 1.78
N TRP A 187 14.37 -17.06 1.61
CA TRP A 187 14.68 -18.42 2.10
C TRP A 187 14.66 -18.53 3.61
N GLN A 188 14.09 -19.63 4.12
CA GLN A 188 13.89 -19.83 5.56
C GLN A 188 14.86 -20.85 6.19
N TYR A 189 15.30 -20.52 7.40
CA TYR A 189 16.29 -21.24 8.19
C TYR A 189 15.69 -21.71 9.53
N PRO A 190 14.75 -22.67 9.52
CA PRO A 190 14.03 -23.11 10.72
C PRO A 190 14.94 -23.63 11.85
N TYR A 191 16.14 -24.12 11.54
CA TYR A 191 17.08 -24.55 12.58
C TYR A 191 17.62 -23.38 13.41
N ALA A 192 17.69 -22.16 12.85
CA ALA A 192 18.14 -20.98 13.57
C ALA A 192 17.18 -20.60 14.70
N SER A 193 15.87 -20.69 14.47
CA SER A 193 14.87 -20.41 15.51
C SER A 193 14.81 -21.53 16.54
N ALA A 194 14.90 -22.80 16.13
CA ALA A 194 15.01 -23.92 17.07
C ALA A 194 16.20 -23.76 18.02
N ALA A 195 17.38 -23.37 17.50
CA ALA A 195 18.57 -23.09 18.29
C ALA A 195 18.40 -21.88 19.22
N TYR A 196 17.82 -20.78 18.73
CA TYR A 196 17.62 -19.56 19.50
C TYR A 196 16.67 -19.77 20.70
N TYR A 197 15.55 -20.47 20.50
CA TYR A 197 14.56 -20.74 21.55
C TYR A 197 14.86 -22.03 22.34
N GLN A 198 15.89 -22.79 21.97
CA GLN A 198 16.28 -24.06 22.61
C GLN A 198 15.15 -25.10 22.61
N VAL A 199 14.47 -25.23 21.46
CA VAL A 199 13.36 -26.17 21.25
C VAL A 199 13.74 -27.25 20.24
N GLU A 200 13.04 -28.39 20.27
CA GLU A 200 13.28 -29.48 19.31
C GLU A 200 12.90 -29.03 17.88
N PRO A 201 13.83 -29.15 16.89
CA PRO A 201 13.53 -28.89 15.49
C PRO A 201 12.30 -29.66 15.01
N PHE A 202 11.43 -28.97 14.29
CA PHE A 202 10.11 -29.42 13.83
C PHE A 202 9.20 -30.09 14.88
N GLY A 203 9.48 -29.89 16.17
CA GLY A 203 8.57 -30.24 17.26
C GLY A 203 7.33 -29.34 17.28
N ARG A 204 6.29 -29.73 18.03
CA ARG A 204 5.03 -28.97 18.08
C ARG A 204 5.24 -27.52 18.49
N GLU A 205 6.06 -27.28 19.52
CA GLU A 205 6.38 -25.94 20.01
C GLU A 205 7.09 -25.11 18.94
N HIS A 206 8.13 -25.68 18.33
CA HIS A 206 8.87 -25.03 17.26
C HIS A 206 8.00 -24.66 16.05
N LEU A 207 7.11 -25.56 15.60
CA LEU A 207 6.20 -25.26 14.49
C LEU A 207 5.18 -24.16 14.83
N GLN A 208 4.77 -24.00 16.09
CA GLN A 208 3.95 -22.85 16.49
C GLN A 208 4.73 -21.53 16.45
N ILE A 209 6.00 -21.55 16.84
CA ILE A 209 6.90 -20.40 16.69
C ILE A 209 7.05 -20.06 15.20
N MET A 210 7.37 -21.04 14.37
CA MET A 210 7.50 -20.85 12.92
C MET A 210 6.20 -20.37 12.27
N LYS A 211 5.04 -20.76 12.78
CA LYS A 211 3.75 -20.27 12.26
C LYS A 211 3.59 -18.76 12.45
N ARG A 212 3.99 -18.24 13.61
CA ARG A 212 4.01 -16.80 13.88
C ARG A 212 5.09 -16.11 13.05
N GLN A 213 6.27 -16.71 12.95
CA GLN A 213 7.39 -16.21 12.15
C GLN A 213 7.08 -16.11 10.66
N MET A 214 6.36 -17.07 10.09
CA MET A 214 6.00 -17.08 8.66
C MET A 214 4.83 -16.16 8.33
N ARG A 215 4.09 -15.65 9.32
CA ARG A 215 2.89 -14.81 9.08
C ARG A 215 3.23 -13.53 8.30
N PRO A 216 4.21 -12.69 8.71
CA PRO A 216 4.58 -11.50 7.94
C PRO A 216 5.07 -11.84 6.52
N TYR A 217 5.80 -12.95 6.36
CA TYR A 217 6.23 -13.41 5.03
C TYR A 217 5.03 -13.69 4.11
N MET A 218 4.03 -14.43 4.59
CA MET A 218 2.82 -14.73 3.81
C MET A 218 1.98 -13.48 3.55
N GLU A 219 1.86 -12.57 4.51
CA GLU A 219 1.17 -11.27 4.35
C GLU A 219 1.82 -10.41 3.27
N ALA A 220 3.15 -10.38 3.21
CA ALA A 220 3.91 -9.68 2.17
C ALA A 220 3.89 -10.40 0.80
N GLY A 221 3.31 -11.61 0.71
CA GLY A 221 3.18 -12.34 -0.55
C GLY A 221 4.07 -13.54 -0.74
N GLY A 222 4.63 -14.08 0.34
CA GLY A 222 5.46 -15.27 0.31
C GLY A 222 4.84 -16.44 -0.44
N LYS A 223 5.60 -17.03 -1.36
CA LYS A 223 5.17 -18.18 -2.20
C LYS A 223 5.99 -19.44 -2.01
N ILE A 224 7.18 -19.34 -1.45
CA ILE A 224 8.17 -20.43 -1.47
C ILE A 224 8.57 -20.82 -0.05
N GLY A 225 8.54 -22.12 0.20
CA GLY A 225 9.22 -22.73 1.34
C GLY A 225 10.61 -23.22 0.96
N THR A 226 11.58 -23.18 1.88
CA THR A 226 12.94 -23.70 1.66
C THR A 226 13.17 -24.99 2.44
N ALA A 227 13.80 -25.99 1.84
CA ALA A 227 14.17 -27.24 2.51
C ALA A 227 15.58 -27.71 2.11
N SER A 228 16.38 -28.17 3.07
CA SER A 228 17.67 -28.82 2.83
C SER A 228 17.50 -30.32 2.60
N ILE A 229 17.95 -30.82 1.44
CA ILE A 229 17.95 -32.26 1.09
C ILE A 229 19.33 -32.90 1.18
N VAL A 230 20.36 -32.10 1.48
CA VAL A 230 21.74 -32.52 1.78
C VAL A 230 22.27 -31.73 2.97
N GLU A 231 23.35 -32.20 3.60
CA GLU A 231 23.94 -31.56 4.77
C GLU A 231 24.73 -30.31 4.35
N GLU A 232 24.44 -29.16 4.95
CA GLU A 232 25.16 -27.91 4.70
C GLU A 232 25.27 -27.55 3.21
N PRO A 233 24.13 -27.36 2.50
CA PRO A 233 24.13 -27.11 1.06
C PRO A 233 24.94 -25.87 0.65
N TRP A 234 25.12 -24.91 1.56
CA TRP A 234 25.94 -23.70 1.38
C TRP A 234 27.21 -23.69 2.23
N TYR A 235 27.70 -24.88 2.61
CA TYR A 235 29.00 -25.06 3.25
C TYR A 235 29.21 -24.15 4.48
N HIS A 236 28.21 -24.13 5.39
CA HIS A 236 28.21 -23.42 6.65
C HIS A 236 28.43 -21.89 6.53
N GLN A 237 27.83 -21.24 5.52
CA GLN A 237 27.93 -19.79 5.35
C GLN A 237 27.19 -18.96 6.43
N THR A 238 26.20 -19.55 7.09
CA THR A 238 25.38 -18.94 8.15
C THR A 238 25.95 -19.23 9.54
N TRP A 239 25.55 -18.44 10.55
CA TRP A 239 25.94 -18.66 11.95
C TRP A 239 25.45 -20.00 12.49
N CYS A 240 24.18 -20.33 12.26
CA CYS A 240 23.60 -21.62 12.60
C CYS A 240 23.85 -22.63 11.49
N ASP A 241 24.09 -23.88 11.88
CA ASP A 241 24.09 -25.03 10.99
C ASP A 241 22.76 -25.09 10.20
N TYR A 242 22.85 -25.60 8.97
CA TYR A 242 21.71 -25.98 8.14
C TYR A 242 21.77 -27.47 7.78
N PRO A 243 21.39 -28.34 8.74
CA PRO A 243 21.42 -29.79 8.57
C PRO A 243 20.51 -30.27 7.45
N SER A 244 20.76 -31.48 6.97
CA SER A 244 19.87 -32.13 6.02
C SER A 244 18.56 -32.59 6.66
N MET A 245 17.43 -32.19 6.06
CA MET A 245 16.12 -32.71 6.44
C MET A 245 15.86 -34.13 5.91
N VAL A 246 16.73 -34.63 5.02
CA VAL A 246 16.73 -36.01 4.52
C VAL A 246 18.02 -36.70 4.91
N ARG A 247 17.95 -37.78 5.69
CA ARG A 247 19.19 -38.48 6.09
C ARG A 247 19.61 -39.47 5.01
N TRP A 248 20.83 -39.32 4.50
CA TRP A 248 21.43 -40.20 3.49
C TRP A 248 22.22 -41.31 4.18
N LYS A 249 21.91 -42.57 3.87
CA LYS A 249 22.61 -43.74 4.39
C LYS A 249 23.03 -44.67 3.26
N ARG A 250 24.20 -45.27 3.39
CA ARG A 250 24.68 -46.33 2.49
C ARG A 250 25.09 -47.53 3.33
N GLU A 251 24.33 -48.61 3.23
CA GLU A 251 24.54 -49.82 4.03
C GLU A 251 24.76 -51.00 3.10
N ASN A 252 25.89 -51.70 3.26
CA ASN A 252 26.29 -52.79 2.37
C ASN A 252 26.26 -52.38 0.87
N GLY A 253 26.67 -51.14 0.57
CA GLY A 253 26.70 -50.58 -0.78
C GLY A 253 25.34 -50.14 -1.35
N LYS A 254 24.24 -50.16 -0.56
CA LYS A 254 22.91 -49.71 -1.01
C LYS A 254 22.49 -48.42 -0.32
N TRP A 255 22.02 -47.47 -1.11
CA TRP A 255 21.49 -46.19 -0.63
C TRP A 255 20.10 -46.33 0.00
N GLN A 256 19.88 -45.60 1.09
CA GLN A 256 18.61 -45.48 1.83
C GLN A 256 18.44 -44.03 2.30
N PHE A 257 17.20 -43.57 2.35
CA PHE A 257 16.87 -42.17 2.66
C PHE A 257 15.77 -42.09 3.71
N GLU A 258 15.94 -41.23 4.71
CA GLU A 258 14.95 -41.00 5.76
C GLU A 258 14.39 -39.58 5.67
N TYR A 259 13.10 -39.46 5.35
CA TYR A 259 12.43 -38.18 5.09
C TYR A 259 11.70 -37.59 6.32
N GLY A 260 12.02 -38.03 7.53
CA GLY A 260 11.22 -37.71 8.73
C GLY A 260 11.12 -36.21 9.05
N GLU A 261 12.25 -35.49 9.04
CA GLU A 261 12.27 -34.04 9.26
C GLU A 261 11.70 -33.29 8.05
N PHE A 262 12.07 -33.72 6.84
CA PHE A 262 11.53 -33.20 5.59
C PHE A 262 9.99 -33.25 5.55
N ASP A 263 9.39 -34.38 5.94
CA ASP A 263 7.94 -34.55 5.95
C ASP A 263 7.23 -33.63 6.93
N ARG A 264 7.80 -33.42 8.13
CA ARG A 264 7.23 -32.52 9.13
C ARG A 264 7.27 -31.08 8.64
N TRP A 265 8.42 -30.66 8.11
CA TRP A 265 8.61 -29.29 7.62
C TRP A 265 7.81 -28.99 6.36
N THR A 266 7.95 -29.81 5.32
CA THR A 266 7.20 -29.67 4.06
C THR A 266 5.68 -29.79 4.30
N GLY A 267 5.26 -30.72 5.16
CA GLY A 267 3.86 -30.85 5.56
C GLY A 267 3.32 -29.58 6.23
N PHE A 268 4.09 -29.00 7.15
CA PHE A 268 3.76 -27.72 7.80
C PHE A 268 3.68 -26.58 6.79
N LEU A 269 4.67 -26.43 5.92
CA LEU A 269 4.72 -25.37 4.91
C LEU A 269 3.53 -25.44 3.93
N LEU A 270 3.20 -26.63 3.42
CA LEU A 270 2.12 -26.78 2.44
C LEU A 270 0.72 -26.73 3.07
N LYS A 271 0.54 -27.26 4.28
CA LYS A 271 -0.81 -27.40 4.90
C LYS A 271 -1.16 -26.27 5.85
N GLU A 272 -0.21 -25.80 6.66
CA GLU A 272 -0.46 -24.78 7.66
C GLU A 272 -0.08 -23.38 7.20
N VAL A 273 1.12 -23.22 6.63
CA VAL A 273 1.59 -21.92 6.10
C VAL A 273 0.99 -21.64 4.72
N LYS A 274 0.75 -22.68 3.93
CA LYS A 274 0.15 -22.65 2.59
C LYS A 274 1.02 -21.96 1.52
N VAL A 275 2.33 -22.20 1.55
CA VAL A 275 3.22 -21.77 0.45
C VAL A 275 2.87 -22.48 -0.86
N SER A 276 3.15 -21.84 -1.99
CA SER A 276 2.89 -22.37 -3.34
C SER A 276 3.87 -23.46 -3.76
N TYR A 277 5.16 -23.34 -3.47
CA TYR A 277 6.14 -24.38 -3.82
C TYR A 277 7.18 -24.54 -2.71
N ILE A 278 7.97 -25.61 -2.79
CA ILE A 278 9.10 -25.89 -1.91
C ILE A 278 10.36 -26.00 -2.76
N GLU A 279 11.34 -25.15 -2.50
CA GLU A 279 12.68 -25.24 -3.10
C GLU A 279 13.58 -26.13 -2.24
N CYS A 280 14.08 -27.21 -2.84
CA CYS A 280 14.89 -28.24 -2.20
C CYS A 280 16.38 -28.05 -2.56
N TYR A 281 17.19 -27.68 -1.57
CA TYR A 281 18.61 -27.36 -1.72
C TYR A 281 19.53 -28.48 -1.21
N SER A 282 20.50 -28.96 -1.99
CA SER A 282 20.65 -28.77 -3.44
C SER A 282 21.28 -30.01 -4.07
N VAL A 283 20.97 -30.23 -5.36
CA VAL A 283 21.60 -31.24 -6.22
C VAL A 283 23.07 -30.92 -6.55
N VAL A 284 23.42 -29.64 -6.42
CA VAL A 284 24.76 -29.08 -6.68
C VAL A 284 25.21 -28.22 -5.49
N PRO A 285 25.43 -28.83 -4.31
CA PRO A 285 25.81 -28.10 -3.10
C PRO A 285 27.22 -27.48 -3.26
N TRP A 286 27.51 -26.47 -2.45
CA TRP A 286 28.81 -25.80 -2.48
C TRP A 286 29.96 -26.76 -2.19
N GLY A 287 31.02 -26.66 -3.01
CA GLY A 287 32.16 -27.58 -3.00
C GLY A 287 31.86 -28.97 -3.61
N ASN A 288 30.65 -29.21 -4.12
CA ASN A 288 30.18 -30.51 -4.58
C ASN A 288 30.38 -31.60 -3.51
N VAL A 289 30.22 -31.27 -2.23
CA VAL A 289 30.45 -32.18 -1.11
C VAL A 289 29.15 -32.85 -0.71
N LEU A 290 29.16 -34.19 -0.67
CA LEU A 290 28.08 -35.00 -0.13
C LEU A 290 28.49 -35.60 1.21
N ARG A 291 27.72 -35.33 2.26
CA ARG A 291 27.86 -35.94 3.58
C ARG A 291 26.76 -36.96 3.80
N TYR A 292 27.13 -38.16 4.23
CA TYR A 292 26.21 -39.28 4.41
C TYR A 292 26.81 -40.29 5.39
N ARG A 293 25.96 -41.19 5.89
CA ARG A 293 26.41 -42.26 6.78
C ARG A 293 26.63 -43.55 6.01
N GLU A 294 27.82 -44.15 6.09
CA GLU A 294 28.13 -45.45 5.49
C GLU A 294 28.55 -46.47 6.55
N ASP A 295 27.84 -47.60 6.60
CA ASP A 295 28.08 -48.71 7.54
C ASP A 295 28.37 -48.23 8.99
N GLY A 296 27.56 -47.29 9.46
CA GLY A 296 27.66 -46.71 10.80
C GLY A 296 28.60 -45.50 10.96
N LYS A 297 29.37 -45.08 9.95
CA LYS A 297 30.33 -43.95 10.02
C LYS A 297 29.87 -42.75 9.18
N GLU A 298 30.14 -41.54 9.65
CA GLU A 298 29.93 -40.32 8.86
C GLU A 298 31.04 -40.21 7.79
N ILE A 299 30.62 -40.03 6.54
CA ILE A 299 31.47 -39.90 5.37
C ILE A 299 31.23 -38.54 4.74
N GLU A 300 32.32 -37.84 4.41
CA GLU A 300 32.32 -36.67 3.56
C GLU A 300 33.05 -37.01 2.27
N LYS A 301 32.41 -36.82 1.12
CA LYS A 301 32.99 -37.15 -0.18
C LYS A 301 32.64 -36.13 -1.23
N GLN A 302 33.62 -35.75 -2.03
CA GLN A 302 33.40 -34.93 -3.22
C GLN A 302 32.64 -35.74 -4.27
N ALA A 303 31.55 -35.19 -4.76
CA ALA A 303 30.60 -35.75 -5.70
C ALA A 303 30.38 -34.72 -6.82
N GLU A 304 31.34 -34.60 -7.73
CA GLU A 304 31.25 -33.67 -8.85
C GLU A 304 30.10 -34.10 -9.80
N PRO A 305 29.23 -33.16 -10.23
CA PRO A 305 28.17 -33.45 -11.18
C PRO A 305 28.67 -34.13 -12.45
N GLY A 306 28.05 -35.25 -12.82
CA GLY A 306 28.46 -36.09 -13.95
C GLY A 306 29.52 -37.15 -13.64
N SER A 307 30.13 -37.15 -12.45
CA SER A 307 31.00 -38.25 -12.01
C SER A 307 30.22 -39.55 -11.76
N GLU A 308 30.90 -40.71 -11.80
CA GLU A 308 30.27 -42.02 -11.56
C GLU A 308 29.62 -42.08 -10.16
N PHE A 309 30.34 -41.62 -9.13
CA PHE A 309 29.82 -41.62 -7.76
C PHE A 309 28.63 -40.68 -7.58
N TRP A 310 28.70 -39.45 -8.13
CA TRP A 310 27.58 -38.51 -8.08
C TRP A 310 26.35 -39.08 -8.80
N THR A 311 26.55 -39.66 -9.99
CA THR A 311 25.46 -40.25 -10.77
C THR A 311 24.82 -41.42 -10.02
N GLU A 312 25.60 -42.30 -9.41
CA GLU A 312 25.12 -43.41 -8.58
C GLU A 312 24.26 -42.91 -7.40
N ALA A 313 24.81 -41.99 -6.60
CA ALA A 313 24.16 -41.51 -5.39
C ALA A 313 22.87 -40.72 -5.69
N TRP A 314 22.93 -39.78 -6.64
CA TRP A 314 21.76 -38.97 -7.01
C TRP A 314 20.71 -39.75 -7.79
N SER A 315 21.09 -40.76 -8.59
CA SER A 315 20.10 -41.67 -9.20
C SER A 315 19.28 -42.39 -8.13
N ALA A 316 19.95 -42.94 -7.11
CA ALA A 316 19.26 -43.63 -6.03
C ALA A 316 18.36 -42.68 -5.23
N PHE A 317 18.84 -41.46 -4.95
CA PHE A 317 18.04 -40.45 -4.27
C PHE A 317 16.84 -40.01 -5.09
N LEU A 318 17.01 -39.65 -6.36
CA LEU A 318 15.93 -39.18 -7.22
C LEU A 318 14.85 -40.25 -7.40
N GLN A 319 15.25 -41.51 -7.60
CA GLN A 319 14.30 -42.62 -7.65
C GLN A 319 13.44 -42.72 -6.37
N SER A 320 14.09 -42.70 -5.20
CA SER A 320 13.42 -42.77 -3.90
C SER A 320 12.56 -41.53 -3.63
N PHE A 321 13.08 -40.34 -3.98
CA PHE A 321 12.44 -39.06 -3.69
C PHE A 321 11.21 -38.85 -4.56
N VAL A 322 11.27 -39.15 -5.87
CA VAL A 322 10.11 -39.09 -6.76
C VAL A 322 8.99 -39.99 -6.24
N GLN A 323 9.31 -41.25 -5.91
CA GLN A 323 8.32 -42.17 -5.34
C GLN A 323 7.71 -41.61 -4.04
N HIS A 324 8.54 -41.14 -3.12
CA HIS A 324 8.08 -40.55 -1.85
C HIS A 324 7.15 -39.34 -2.08
N LEU A 325 7.51 -38.45 -3.00
CA LEU A 325 6.70 -37.28 -3.35
C LEU A 325 5.36 -37.67 -4.00
N GLU A 326 5.32 -38.71 -4.82
CA GLU A 326 4.08 -39.23 -5.40
C GLU A 326 3.16 -39.83 -4.32
N GLU A 327 3.71 -40.58 -3.39
CA GLU A 327 2.96 -41.15 -2.25
C GLU A 327 2.36 -40.05 -1.36
N LYS A 328 3.08 -38.94 -1.19
CA LYS A 328 2.59 -37.77 -0.43
C LYS A 328 1.66 -36.85 -1.23
N GLY A 329 1.62 -36.96 -2.56
CA GLY A 329 0.93 -36.03 -3.44
C GLY A 329 1.59 -34.65 -3.51
N TRP A 330 2.91 -34.60 -3.39
CA TRP A 330 3.70 -33.36 -3.31
C TRP A 330 4.54 -33.06 -4.55
N PHE A 331 4.66 -34.00 -5.49
CA PHE A 331 5.52 -33.91 -6.68
C PHE A 331 5.43 -32.56 -7.42
N ASP A 332 4.21 -32.11 -7.74
CA ASP A 332 3.99 -30.87 -8.48
C ASP A 332 4.36 -29.58 -7.72
N ARG A 333 4.60 -29.69 -6.41
CA ARG A 333 4.90 -28.56 -5.52
C ARG A 333 6.39 -28.46 -5.21
N MET A 334 7.21 -29.40 -5.68
CA MET A 334 8.65 -29.45 -5.42
C MET A 334 9.44 -28.84 -6.57
N ILE A 335 10.47 -28.07 -6.21
CA ILE A 335 11.46 -27.50 -7.11
C ILE A 335 12.83 -27.95 -6.59
N LEU A 336 13.61 -28.65 -7.41
CA LEU A 336 15.02 -28.89 -7.11
C LEU A 336 15.80 -27.61 -7.42
N ALA A 337 16.42 -27.02 -6.40
CA ALA A 337 17.04 -25.72 -6.50
C ALA A 337 18.55 -25.82 -6.80
N MET A 338 19.04 -24.95 -7.68
CA MET A 338 20.45 -24.80 -8.04
C MET A 338 20.87 -23.35 -7.83
N ASP A 339 22.10 -23.13 -7.36
CA ASP A 339 22.58 -21.81 -6.90
C ASP A 339 23.88 -21.44 -7.60
N GLU A 340 23.78 -20.65 -8.69
CA GLU A 340 24.90 -20.02 -9.41
C GLU A 340 26.07 -20.96 -9.77
N ARG A 341 25.76 -22.15 -10.27
CA ARG A 341 26.78 -23.16 -10.62
C ARG A 341 27.25 -23.03 -12.08
N PRO A 342 28.46 -23.52 -12.40
CA PRO A 342 28.92 -23.65 -13.78
C PRO A 342 27.89 -24.35 -14.66
N LYS A 343 27.81 -23.92 -15.91
CA LYS A 343 26.82 -24.41 -16.88
C LYS A 343 26.85 -25.94 -16.98
N GLU A 344 28.05 -26.51 -17.03
CA GLU A 344 28.28 -27.95 -17.19
C GLU A 344 27.72 -28.75 -16.00
N GLU A 345 27.86 -28.22 -14.77
CA GLU A 345 27.30 -28.83 -13.57
C GLU A 345 25.77 -28.80 -13.59
N MET A 346 25.18 -27.67 -13.97
CA MET A 346 23.74 -27.52 -14.09
C MET A 346 23.17 -28.43 -15.19
N GLU A 347 23.85 -28.54 -16.34
CA GLU A 347 23.43 -29.45 -17.42
C GLU A 347 23.48 -30.91 -16.99
N ALA A 348 24.54 -31.33 -16.29
CA ALA A 348 24.64 -32.67 -15.75
C ALA A 348 23.49 -32.98 -14.77
N ALA A 349 23.18 -32.05 -13.85
CA ALA A 349 22.05 -32.15 -12.94
C ALA A 349 20.72 -32.27 -13.68
N LEU A 350 20.44 -31.36 -14.62
CA LEU A 350 19.19 -31.37 -15.39
C LEU A 350 19.02 -32.63 -16.25
N ASN A 351 20.11 -33.12 -16.83
CA ASN A 351 20.08 -34.35 -17.63
C ASN A 351 19.77 -35.56 -16.77
N LEU A 352 20.36 -35.64 -15.56
CA LEU A 352 20.05 -36.72 -14.63
C LEU A 352 18.62 -36.63 -14.10
N ILE A 353 18.15 -35.45 -13.69
CA ILE A 353 16.79 -35.27 -13.16
C ILE A 353 15.73 -35.70 -14.18
N ALA A 354 15.96 -35.42 -15.47
CA ALA A 354 15.05 -35.78 -16.55
C ALA A 354 14.88 -37.31 -16.77
N THR A 355 15.77 -38.15 -16.23
CA THR A 355 15.64 -39.62 -16.35
C THR A 355 14.75 -40.25 -15.28
N PHE A 356 14.28 -39.46 -14.30
CA PHE A 356 13.40 -39.89 -13.22
C PHE A 356 12.04 -39.14 -13.25
N PRO A 357 11.19 -39.38 -14.27
CA PRO A 357 9.87 -38.79 -14.31
C PRO A 357 8.92 -39.44 -13.29
N ASP A 358 7.83 -38.75 -12.97
CA ASP A 358 6.69 -39.33 -12.26
C ASP A 358 5.98 -40.41 -13.09
N ARG A 359 4.96 -41.05 -12.51
CA ARG A 359 4.12 -42.05 -13.21
C ARG A 359 3.37 -41.52 -14.43
N HIS A 360 3.32 -40.19 -14.62
CA HIS A 360 2.67 -39.51 -15.74
C HIS A 360 3.67 -39.05 -16.81
N GLY A 361 4.97 -39.28 -16.60
CA GLY A 361 6.03 -38.88 -17.53
C GLY A 361 6.55 -37.45 -17.35
N ASN A 362 6.16 -36.75 -16.27
CA ASN A 362 6.62 -35.40 -15.97
C ASN A 362 7.91 -35.45 -15.14
N SER A 363 8.90 -34.64 -15.50
CA SER A 363 10.10 -34.45 -14.67
C SER A 363 9.82 -33.53 -13.48
N LEU A 364 10.61 -33.67 -12.41
CA LEU A 364 10.60 -32.69 -11.31
C LEU A 364 10.90 -31.29 -11.84
N LYS A 365 10.27 -30.28 -11.25
CA LYS A 365 10.59 -28.88 -11.54
C LYS A 365 12.00 -28.60 -11.03
N VAL A 366 12.75 -27.80 -11.77
CA VAL A 366 14.12 -27.40 -11.43
C VAL A 366 14.25 -25.89 -11.63
N GLY A 367 15.00 -25.20 -10.79
CA GLY A 367 15.18 -23.76 -10.94
C GLY A 367 16.16 -23.14 -9.94
N GLY A 368 16.29 -21.83 -9.97
CA GLY A 368 17.11 -21.09 -9.00
C GLY A 368 17.89 -19.92 -9.60
N ALA A 369 18.93 -19.50 -8.88
CA ALA A 369 19.76 -18.35 -9.22
C ALA A 369 20.72 -18.68 -10.38
N VAL A 370 20.88 -17.73 -11.30
CA VAL A 370 21.69 -17.91 -12.51
C VAL A 370 22.63 -16.72 -12.75
N VAL A 371 23.84 -17.01 -13.20
CA VAL A 371 24.90 -16.01 -13.40
C VAL A 371 24.76 -15.29 -14.75
N HIS A 372 24.48 -16.03 -15.82
CA HIS A 372 24.40 -15.48 -17.18
C HIS A 372 23.15 -15.95 -17.91
N TYR A 373 22.68 -15.12 -18.84
CA TYR A 373 21.59 -15.51 -19.72
C TYR A 373 22.03 -16.64 -20.66
N ASN A 374 21.31 -17.76 -20.59
CA ASN A 374 21.45 -18.87 -21.50
C ASN A 374 20.06 -19.40 -21.86
N LYS A 375 19.64 -19.17 -23.10
CA LYS A 375 18.28 -19.51 -23.55
C LYS A 375 17.94 -20.99 -23.34
N GLU A 376 18.80 -21.90 -23.80
CA GLU A 376 18.57 -23.34 -23.75
C GLU A 376 18.42 -23.84 -22.31
N MET A 377 19.26 -23.33 -21.41
CA MET A 377 19.19 -23.61 -19.99
C MET A 377 17.91 -23.06 -19.38
N TRP A 378 17.63 -21.77 -19.57
CA TRP A 378 16.49 -21.09 -18.98
C TRP A 378 15.17 -21.73 -19.42
N ASP A 379 15.06 -22.18 -20.66
CA ASP A 379 13.87 -22.86 -21.18
C ASP A 379 13.58 -24.19 -20.45
N ARG A 380 14.61 -24.86 -19.88
CA ARG A 380 14.46 -26.08 -19.07
C ARG A 380 14.09 -25.81 -17.61
N LEU A 381 14.27 -24.59 -17.12
CA LEU A 381 14.05 -24.23 -15.71
C LEU A 381 12.63 -23.71 -15.47
N PHE A 382 12.01 -24.22 -14.40
CA PHE A 382 10.73 -23.77 -13.89
C PHE A 382 10.82 -22.39 -13.24
N THR A 383 11.81 -22.16 -12.37
CA THR A 383 12.16 -20.84 -11.82
C THR A 383 13.52 -20.39 -12.33
N VAL A 384 13.63 -19.12 -12.72
CA VAL A 384 14.89 -18.50 -13.15
C VAL A 384 15.03 -17.16 -12.44
N THR A 385 16.20 -16.93 -11.84
CA THR A 385 16.43 -15.76 -10.99
C THR A 385 17.80 -15.15 -11.26
N PRO A 386 17.97 -14.30 -12.29
CA PRO A 386 19.22 -13.56 -12.50
C PRO A 386 19.43 -12.49 -11.42
N HIS A 387 20.68 -12.08 -11.28
CA HIS A 387 21.04 -10.96 -10.44
C HIS A 387 20.51 -9.64 -11.01
N LEU A 388 20.15 -8.70 -10.12
CA LEU A 388 19.69 -7.36 -10.49
C LEU A 388 20.66 -6.64 -11.45
N SER A 389 21.96 -6.81 -11.23
CA SER A 389 23.01 -6.19 -12.05
C SER A 389 22.95 -6.59 -13.52
N ALA A 390 22.50 -7.81 -13.83
CA ALA A 390 22.41 -8.26 -15.21
C ALA A 390 21.47 -7.38 -16.04
N LEU A 391 20.44 -6.81 -15.41
CA LEU A 391 19.51 -5.87 -16.02
C LEU A 391 20.04 -4.44 -15.95
N ALA A 392 20.52 -4.03 -14.78
CA ALA A 392 20.97 -2.66 -14.55
C ALA A 392 22.23 -2.28 -15.35
N ASN A 393 23.11 -3.25 -15.62
CA ASN A 393 24.30 -3.08 -16.45
C ASN A 393 24.05 -3.39 -17.94
N GLU A 394 22.80 -3.64 -18.34
CA GLU A 394 22.39 -4.00 -19.70
C GLU A 394 23.05 -5.29 -20.27
N GLU A 395 23.52 -6.19 -19.41
CA GLU A 395 24.00 -7.53 -19.83
C GLU A 395 22.87 -8.37 -20.43
N ILE A 396 21.65 -8.17 -19.91
CA ILE A 396 20.39 -8.66 -20.47
C ILE A 396 19.55 -7.41 -20.80
N PRO A 397 19.35 -7.06 -22.07
CA PRO A 397 18.50 -5.93 -22.45
C PRO A 397 17.10 -6.06 -21.85
N GLN A 398 16.57 -4.99 -21.27
CA GLN A 398 15.28 -5.01 -20.55
C GLN A 398 14.12 -5.52 -21.42
N GLU A 399 14.06 -5.11 -22.70
CA GLU A 399 13.03 -5.58 -23.63
C GLU A 399 13.13 -7.08 -23.92
N LEU A 400 14.34 -7.61 -24.03
CA LEU A 400 14.57 -9.05 -24.15
C LEU A 400 14.10 -9.77 -22.87
N PHE A 401 14.44 -9.25 -21.70
CA PHE A 401 13.99 -9.83 -20.44
C PHE A 401 12.46 -9.84 -20.34
N ARG A 402 11.78 -8.73 -20.66
CA ARG A 402 10.30 -8.64 -20.71
C ARG A 402 9.69 -9.63 -21.68
N GLU A 403 10.30 -9.87 -22.84
CA GLU A 403 9.85 -10.91 -23.79
C GLU A 403 9.98 -12.31 -23.18
N ILE A 404 11.14 -12.62 -22.57
CA ILE A 404 11.40 -13.90 -21.91
C ILE A 404 10.39 -14.15 -20.79
N VAL A 405 10.16 -13.17 -19.91
CA VAL A 405 9.20 -13.31 -18.80
C VAL A 405 7.79 -13.55 -19.34
N ARG A 406 7.34 -12.79 -20.34
CA ARG A 406 6.01 -13.00 -20.95
C ARG A 406 5.86 -14.41 -21.53
N ARG A 407 6.85 -14.91 -22.25
CA ARG A 407 6.86 -16.29 -22.79
C ARG A 407 6.78 -17.31 -21.65
N ARG A 408 7.66 -17.19 -20.65
CA ARG A 408 7.73 -18.12 -19.51
C ARG A 408 6.42 -18.13 -18.71
N ARG A 409 5.79 -16.97 -18.50
CA ARG A 409 4.50 -16.86 -17.83
C ARG A 409 3.38 -17.59 -18.59
N GLN A 410 3.37 -17.52 -19.93
CA GLN A 410 2.43 -18.31 -20.76
C GLN A 410 2.66 -19.82 -20.66
N GLU A 411 3.89 -20.25 -20.38
CA GLU A 411 4.25 -21.65 -20.11
C GLU A 411 4.00 -22.07 -18.64
N GLY A 412 3.48 -21.18 -17.79
CA GLY A 412 3.28 -21.43 -16.36
C GLY A 412 4.58 -21.46 -15.53
N LYS A 413 5.67 -20.91 -16.06
CA LYS A 413 6.98 -20.80 -15.40
C LYS A 413 7.17 -19.42 -14.76
N LEU A 414 8.11 -19.33 -13.84
CA LEU A 414 8.33 -18.15 -13.01
C LEU A 414 9.72 -17.56 -13.28
N THR A 415 9.82 -16.23 -13.25
CA THR A 415 11.05 -15.49 -13.46
C THR A 415 11.14 -14.35 -12.45
N SER A 416 12.04 -14.44 -11.50
CA SER A 416 12.26 -13.39 -10.49
C SER A 416 13.61 -12.72 -10.68
N ILE A 417 13.94 -11.74 -9.85
CA ILE A 417 15.26 -11.12 -9.77
C ILE A 417 15.70 -11.16 -8.31
N TYR A 418 17.01 -11.30 -8.05
CA TYR A 418 17.56 -11.19 -6.69
C TYR A 418 18.58 -10.06 -6.57
N SER A 419 18.82 -9.65 -5.33
CA SER A 419 19.93 -8.78 -4.92
C SER A 419 20.77 -9.50 -3.86
N MET A 420 22.06 -9.15 -3.77
CA MET A 420 23.00 -9.77 -2.84
C MET A 420 23.86 -8.73 -2.12
N ILE A 421 24.88 -9.20 -1.41
CA ILE A 421 25.90 -8.35 -0.78
C ILE A 421 26.59 -7.46 -1.81
N HIS A 422 27.19 -6.36 -1.36
CA HIS A 422 27.89 -5.41 -2.23
C HIS A 422 27.00 -4.70 -3.27
N ASP A 423 25.68 -4.86 -3.19
CA ASP A 423 24.74 -4.07 -3.97
C ASP A 423 24.48 -2.70 -3.31
N TYR A 424 24.33 -1.69 -4.16
CA TYR A 424 23.60 -0.46 -3.82
C TYR A 424 22.62 -0.15 -4.94
N PRO A 425 21.33 0.11 -4.65
CA PRO A 425 20.68 0.06 -3.34
C PRO A 425 20.67 -1.34 -2.70
N GLY A 426 20.91 -1.40 -1.39
CA GLY A 426 21.03 -2.63 -0.60
C GLY A 426 19.82 -2.89 0.31
N ILE A 427 19.81 -4.07 0.97
CA ILE A 427 18.78 -4.44 1.96
C ILE A 427 19.48 -4.91 3.23
N PHE A 428 20.31 -4.05 3.80
CA PHE A 428 21.15 -4.33 4.98
C PHE A 428 20.76 -3.41 6.13
N SER A 429 21.14 -3.74 7.36
CA SER A 429 20.73 -2.97 8.56
C SER A 429 21.20 -1.51 8.51
N MET A 430 22.25 -1.20 7.75
CA MET A 430 22.73 0.17 7.56
C MET A 430 22.15 0.88 6.33
N SER A 431 21.44 0.15 5.45
CA SER A 431 20.73 0.71 4.30
C SER A 431 19.57 1.59 4.76
N ASP A 432 19.26 2.61 3.98
CA ASP A 432 18.01 3.34 4.11
C ASP A 432 16.82 2.39 3.79
N PRO A 433 15.73 2.37 4.59
CA PRO A 433 14.59 1.47 4.32
C PRO A 433 13.97 1.67 2.93
N GLY A 434 14.07 2.88 2.36
CA GLY A 434 13.65 3.18 0.99
C GLY A 434 14.40 2.40 -0.07
N GLU A 435 15.64 1.95 0.19
CA GLU A 435 16.40 1.11 -0.74
C GLU A 435 15.68 -0.23 -0.99
N ALA A 436 15.11 -0.83 0.05
CA ALA A 436 14.34 -2.07 -0.07
C ALA A 436 13.05 -1.88 -0.90
N ALA A 437 12.35 -0.75 -0.71
CA ALA A 437 11.19 -0.40 -1.53
C ALA A 437 11.57 -0.15 -2.99
N TRP A 438 12.68 0.56 -3.23
CA TRP A 438 13.16 0.82 -4.58
C TRP A 438 13.50 -0.47 -5.33
N THR A 439 14.13 -1.45 -4.66
CA THR A 439 14.46 -2.75 -5.26
C THR A 439 13.22 -3.43 -5.83
N ILE A 440 12.10 -3.44 -5.08
CA ILE A 440 10.84 -3.99 -5.56
C ILE A 440 10.33 -3.21 -6.78
N TRP A 441 10.30 -1.88 -6.72
CA TRP A 441 9.85 -1.04 -7.83
C TRP A 441 10.66 -1.23 -9.11
N TYR A 442 11.98 -1.38 -8.98
CA TYR A 442 12.87 -1.57 -10.12
C TYR A 442 12.70 -2.98 -10.73
N ILE A 443 12.55 -4.01 -9.91
CA ILE A 443 12.29 -5.37 -10.39
C ILE A 443 10.97 -5.45 -11.17
N GLU A 444 9.95 -4.75 -10.68
CA GLU A 444 8.66 -4.69 -11.36
C GLU A 444 8.71 -3.86 -12.65
N SER A 445 9.56 -2.83 -12.71
CA SER A 445 9.81 -2.12 -13.97
C SER A 445 10.55 -2.99 -14.98
N CYS A 446 11.41 -3.91 -14.55
CA CYS A 446 11.99 -4.94 -15.43
C CYS A 446 10.94 -5.93 -15.96
N GLY A 447 9.78 -6.05 -15.31
CA GLY A 447 8.67 -6.92 -15.72
C GLY A 447 8.78 -8.35 -15.22
N ALA A 448 9.59 -8.60 -14.17
CA ALA A 448 9.69 -9.88 -13.49
C ALA A 448 8.36 -10.32 -12.84
N ASP A 449 8.28 -11.57 -12.38
CA ASP A 449 7.16 -12.08 -11.58
C ASP A 449 7.30 -11.77 -10.08
N GLY A 450 8.49 -11.34 -9.64
CA GLY A 450 8.74 -10.90 -8.27
C GLY A 450 10.21 -10.94 -7.86
N PHE A 451 10.45 -11.05 -6.55
CA PHE A 451 11.76 -10.84 -5.91
C PHE A 451 12.22 -12.04 -5.10
N LEU A 452 13.53 -12.32 -5.14
CA LEU A 452 14.21 -13.29 -4.29
C LEU A 452 15.25 -12.62 -3.40
N LYS A 453 15.30 -13.00 -2.11
CA LYS A 453 16.47 -12.78 -1.25
C LYS A 453 16.81 -14.06 -0.49
N TRP A 454 18.10 -14.36 -0.41
CA TRP A 454 18.59 -15.65 0.08
C TRP A 454 18.38 -15.89 1.59
N ALA A 455 17.97 -14.89 2.37
CA ALA A 455 17.82 -15.06 3.80
C ALA A 455 16.70 -14.22 4.42
N TYR A 456 15.68 -14.91 4.93
CA TYR A 456 14.59 -14.35 5.70
C TYR A 456 14.97 -14.20 7.18
N ASP A 457 15.54 -15.26 7.75
CA ASP A 457 15.66 -15.48 9.20
C ASP A 457 16.91 -16.31 9.60
N ALA A 458 18.01 -16.24 8.84
CA ALA A 458 19.27 -16.88 9.21
C ALA A 458 20.00 -16.09 10.32
N TRP A 459 19.43 -16.12 11.52
CA TRP A 459 19.89 -15.30 12.65
C TRP A 459 21.35 -15.58 13.04
N CYS A 460 22.05 -14.51 13.40
CA CYS A 460 23.31 -14.58 14.12
C CYS A 460 23.09 -15.01 15.59
N LYS A 461 24.15 -14.97 16.41
CA LYS A 461 24.12 -15.48 17.78
C LYS A 461 23.06 -14.83 18.68
N ASP A 462 23.02 -13.50 18.69
CA ASP A 462 22.18 -12.68 19.57
C ASP A 462 21.58 -11.49 18.78
N PRO A 463 20.67 -11.76 17.82
CA PRO A 463 20.25 -10.79 16.79
C PRO A 463 19.53 -9.54 17.35
N LEU A 464 18.98 -9.59 18.56
CA LEU A 464 18.36 -8.43 19.21
C LEU A 464 19.37 -7.50 19.89
N GLU A 465 20.63 -7.91 20.04
CA GLU A 465 21.71 -7.10 20.64
C GLU A 465 22.76 -6.72 19.58
N GLU A 466 23.13 -7.68 18.75
CA GLU A 466 24.14 -7.53 17.71
C GLU A 466 23.80 -8.37 16.49
N ASN A 467 23.79 -7.76 15.31
CA ASN A 467 23.47 -8.40 14.03
C ASN A 467 24.72 -8.77 13.19
N VAL A 468 25.91 -8.69 13.79
CA VAL A 468 27.18 -8.88 13.10
C VAL A 468 27.39 -10.34 12.74
N HIS A 469 27.82 -10.57 11.50
CA HIS A 469 28.32 -11.85 11.02
C HIS A 469 29.76 -11.71 10.54
N CYS A 470 30.47 -12.83 10.44
CA CYS A 470 31.85 -12.82 9.94
C CYS A 470 31.95 -12.52 8.45
N TYR A 471 30.88 -12.78 7.70
CA TYR A 471 30.72 -12.44 6.29
C TYR A 471 29.64 -11.40 6.10
N PHE A 472 29.68 -10.72 4.95
CA PHE A 472 28.61 -9.89 4.42
C PHE A 472 28.36 -8.59 5.21
N GLU A 473 27.51 -7.74 4.62
CA GLU A 473 26.92 -6.59 5.30
C GLU A 473 26.03 -7.05 6.45
N ALA A 474 26.07 -6.34 7.57
CA ALA A 474 25.24 -6.63 8.72
C ALA A 474 23.74 -6.56 8.36
N GLY A 475 22.97 -7.62 8.67
CA GLY A 475 21.56 -7.76 8.30
C GLY A 475 21.27 -8.29 6.90
N ASP A 476 22.28 -8.71 6.14
CA ASP A 476 22.05 -9.45 4.89
C ASP A 476 21.38 -10.82 5.15
N MET A 477 21.74 -11.47 6.26
CA MET A 477 21.27 -12.81 6.64
C MET A 477 19.82 -12.86 7.16
N PHE A 478 19.16 -11.73 7.40
CA PHE A 478 17.78 -11.74 7.89
C PHE A 478 17.08 -10.39 7.72
N LEU A 479 15.78 -10.47 7.46
CA LEU A 479 14.86 -9.33 7.40
C LEU A 479 13.95 -9.24 8.64
N VAL A 480 13.87 -10.34 9.40
CA VAL A 480 13.07 -10.44 10.62
C VAL A 480 13.93 -10.87 11.81
N TYR A 481 13.49 -10.49 13.00
CA TYR A 481 14.17 -10.68 14.27
C TYR A 481 13.31 -11.57 15.19
N PRO A 482 13.91 -12.32 16.12
CA PRO A 482 13.16 -13.12 17.08
C PRO A 482 12.39 -12.27 18.11
N GLY A 483 11.43 -12.93 18.76
CA GLY A 483 10.91 -12.56 20.07
C GLY A 483 12.01 -12.67 21.15
N GLU A 484 11.80 -12.13 22.34
CA GLU A 484 12.75 -12.36 23.44
C GLU A 484 12.79 -13.86 23.81
N ARG A 485 13.97 -14.38 24.16
CA ARG A 485 14.19 -15.83 24.43
C ARG A 485 13.22 -16.46 25.44
N ARG A 486 12.74 -15.68 26.41
CA ARG A 486 11.90 -16.13 27.53
C ARG A 486 10.43 -15.69 27.41
N GLU A 487 10.04 -15.11 26.27
CA GLU A 487 8.63 -14.90 25.98
C GLU A 487 7.90 -16.24 25.93
N LYS A 488 6.74 -16.32 26.58
CA LYS A 488 5.96 -17.56 26.63
C LYS A 488 5.44 -17.97 25.25
N GLU A 489 5.09 -16.98 24.44
CA GLU A 489 4.61 -17.15 23.07
C GLU A 489 5.34 -16.13 22.20
N PRO A 490 6.62 -16.38 21.86
CA PRO A 490 7.43 -15.39 21.17
C PRO A 490 6.83 -15.09 19.80
N ASP A 491 6.72 -13.81 19.49
CA ASP A 491 6.29 -13.33 18.18
C ASP A 491 7.49 -12.75 17.43
N VAL A 492 7.44 -12.85 16.11
CA VAL A 492 8.50 -12.32 15.25
C VAL A 492 8.43 -10.80 15.20
N ARG A 493 9.60 -10.16 15.26
CA ARG A 493 9.76 -8.73 15.04
C ARG A 493 10.22 -8.49 13.60
N VAL A 494 9.74 -7.43 12.96
CA VAL A 494 10.11 -7.11 11.57
C VAL A 494 11.01 -5.87 11.53
N SER A 495 11.82 -5.77 10.48
CA SER A 495 12.63 -4.58 10.24
C SER A 495 11.86 -3.49 9.49
N PRO A 496 12.29 -2.21 9.60
CA PRO A 496 11.86 -1.14 8.68
C PRO A 496 12.07 -1.51 7.21
N ARG A 497 13.17 -2.23 6.90
CA ARG A 497 13.48 -2.75 5.55
C ARG A 497 12.38 -3.68 5.05
N PHE A 498 11.97 -4.64 5.88
CA PHE A 498 10.89 -5.56 5.55
C PHE A 498 9.55 -4.82 5.36
N ARG A 499 9.25 -3.82 6.21
CA ARG A 499 8.02 -3.02 6.10
C ARG A 499 7.95 -2.18 4.83
N MET A 500 9.07 -1.59 4.42
CA MET A 500 9.14 -0.82 3.18
C MET A 500 9.09 -1.72 1.94
N LEU A 501 9.70 -2.91 2.01
CA LEU A 501 9.56 -3.94 0.98
C LEU A 501 8.10 -4.40 0.82
N GLU A 502 7.43 -4.70 1.93
CA GLU A 502 6.00 -5.09 1.96
C GLU A 502 5.10 -4.00 1.36
N GLU A 503 5.32 -2.74 1.73
CA GLU A 503 4.54 -1.60 1.23
C GLU A 503 4.72 -1.41 -0.29
N ALA A 504 5.94 -1.55 -0.81
CA ALA A 504 6.17 -1.51 -2.25
C ALA A 504 5.47 -2.66 -2.99
N ILE A 505 5.46 -3.87 -2.42
CA ILE A 505 4.71 -5.01 -2.98
C ILE A 505 3.20 -4.72 -3.00
N HIS A 506 2.66 -4.10 -1.94
CA HIS A 506 1.26 -3.69 -1.91
C HIS A 506 0.92 -2.69 -3.01
N ASP A 507 1.78 -1.70 -3.24
CA ASP A 507 1.59 -0.75 -4.33
C ASP A 507 1.65 -1.39 -5.72
N VAL A 508 2.56 -2.34 -5.92
CA VAL A 508 2.64 -3.14 -7.15
C VAL A 508 1.37 -3.97 -7.35
N ARG A 509 0.84 -4.59 -6.28
CA ARG A 509 -0.43 -5.34 -6.35
C ARG A 509 -1.61 -4.44 -6.76
N LYS A 510 -1.67 -3.21 -6.24
CA LYS A 510 -2.68 -2.22 -6.67
C LYS A 510 -2.54 -1.94 -8.17
N LEU A 511 -1.31 -1.76 -8.68
CA LEU A 511 -1.07 -1.58 -10.12
C LEU A 511 -1.49 -2.81 -10.93
N CYS A 512 -1.15 -4.02 -10.50
CA CYS A 512 -1.57 -5.26 -11.17
C CYS A 512 -3.09 -5.39 -11.24
N GLN A 513 -3.79 -5.07 -10.16
CA GLN A 513 -5.26 -5.06 -10.14
C GLN A 513 -5.84 -4.00 -11.09
N MET A 514 -5.28 -2.78 -11.09
CA MET A 514 -5.70 -1.72 -12.02
C MET A 514 -5.46 -2.10 -13.48
N LYS A 515 -4.35 -2.78 -13.81
CA LYS A 515 -4.02 -3.23 -15.18
C LYS A 515 -5.09 -4.16 -15.78
N LYS A 516 -5.92 -4.81 -14.96
CA LYS A 516 -7.06 -5.62 -15.44
C LYS A 516 -8.11 -4.76 -16.17
N VAL A 517 -8.07 -3.44 -16.01
CA VAL A 517 -8.91 -2.47 -16.75
C VAL A 517 -8.08 -1.82 -17.85
N PRO A 518 -8.46 -1.95 -19.15
CA PRO A 518 -7.65 -1.48 -20.29
C PRO A 518 -7.21 -0.01 -20.24
N GLU A 519 -8.02 0.87 -19.67
CA GLU A 519 -7.69 2.29 -19.53
C GLU A 519 -6.50 2.52 -18.58
N TYR A 520 -6.35 1.67 -17.57
CA TYR A 520 -5.33 1.78 -16.53
C TYR A 520 -4.08 0.98 -16.84
N GLU A 521 -4.15 -0.02 -17.73
CA GLU A 521 -3.01 -0.82 -18.18
C GLU A 521 -1.84 0.08 -18.62
N LYS A 522 -2.09 0.94 -19.62
CA LYS A 522 -1.08 1.88 -20.14
C LYS A 522 -0.58 2.87 -19.09
N LYS A 523 -1.45 3.32 -18.18
CA LYS A 523 -1.06 4.29 -17.12
C LYS A 523 -0.12 3.64 -16.09
N ALA A 524 -0.39 2.38 -15.73
CA ALA A 524 0.45 1.62 -14.82
C ALA A 524 1.79 1.26 -15.48
N GLU A 525 1.80 0.86 -16.75
CA GLU A 525 3.03 0.63 -17.51
C GLU A 525 3.89 1.88 -17.61
N GLN A 526 3.29 3.04 -17.96
CA GLN A 526 4.01 4.31 -18.00
C GLN A 526 4.63 4.70 -16.66
N LEU A 527 3.97 4.37 -15.54
CA LEU A 527 4.53 4.60 -14.21
C LEU A 527 5.75 3.70 -13.96
N LEU A 528 5.64 2.40 -14.27
CA LEU A 528 6.74 1.45 -14.13
C LEU A 528 7.93 1.80 -15.04
N ASP A 529 7.67 2.19 -16.29
CA ASP A 529 8.69 2.66 -17.23
C ASP A 529 9.38 3.96 -16.76
N SER A 530 8.76 4.71 -15.84
CA SER A 530 9.33 5.93 -15.28
C SER A 530 10.29 5.71 -14.11
N VAL A 531 10.42 4.48 -13.60
CA VAL A 531 11.27 4.16 -12.44
C VAL A 531 12.73 4.46 -12.77
N ARG A 532 13.36 5.30 -11.95
CA ARG A 532 14.77 5.67 -12.13
C ARG A 532 15.69 4.56 -11.61
N CYS A 533 16.75 4.27 -12.36
CA CYS A 533 17.79 3.36 -11.91
C CYS A 533 18.72 4.04 -10.88
N PHE A 534 18.93 3.39 -9.74
CA PHE A 534 19.91 3.79 -8.72
C PHE A 534 21.03 2.76 -8.53
N TYR A 535 20.94 1.61 -9.20
CA TYR A 535 21.97 0.57 -9.12
C TYR A 535 23.34 1.11 -9.52
N GLY A 536 24.40 0.67 -8.81
CA GLY A 536 25.78 1.04 -9.11
C GLY A 536 26.16 2.48 -8.74
N LYS A 537 25.27 3.23 -8.08
CA LYS A 537 25.55 4.59 -7.61
C LYS A 537 26.22 4.66 -6.23
N GLY A 538 26.32 3.53 -5.53
CA GLY A 538 27.02 3.42 -4.26
C GLY A 538 28.54 3.40 -4.44
N LYS A 539 29.27 3.70 -3.37
CA LYS A 539 30.72 3.55 -3.28
C LYS A 539 31.06 2.74 -2.04
N SER A 540 32.09 1.91 -2.16
CA SER A 540 32.59 1.14 -1.04
C SER A 540 33.19 2.07 0.01
N ASN A 541 32.83 1.87 1.27
CA ASN A 541 33.45 2.57 2.40
C ASN A 541 34.85 2.03 2.77
N GLY A 542 35.30 0.95 2.12
CA GLY A 542 36.62 0.33 2.35
C GLY A 542 36.76 -0.43 3.67
N VAL A 543 35.67 -0.66 4.40
CA VAL A 543 35.67 -1.39 5.69
C VAL A 543 35.36 -2.86 5.46
N GLY A 544 36.31 -3.74 5.82
CA GLY A 544 36.23 -5.17 5.54
C GLY A 544 36.76 -5.53 4.15
N THR A 545 36.71 -6.82 3.79
CA THR A 545 37.28 -7.33 2.53
C THR A 545 36.43 -7.05 1.30
N ALA A 546 35.11 -6.86 1.47
CA ALA A 546 34.20 -6.46 0.40
C ALA A 546 33.92 -4.95 0.43
N GLY A 547 33.85 -4.36 1.63
CA GLY A 547 33.45 -2.98 1.83
C GLY A 547 31.94 -2.78 1.62
N PHE A 548 31.32 -2.02 2.52
CA PHE A 548 29.90 -1.72 2.47
C PHE A 548 29.64 -0.66 1.39
N MET A 549 28.70 -0.94 0.48
CA MET A 549 28.33 -0.01 -0.58
C MET A 549 27.31 1.00 -0.08
N GLU A 550 27.70 2.27 -0.04
CA GLU A 550 26.85 3.37 0.41
C GLU A 550 26.91 4.53 -0.59
N ALA A 551 25.79 5.19 -0.82
CA ALA A 551 25.80 6.42 -1.62
C ALA A 551 25.93 7.67 -0.75
N ASP A 552 26.30 8.78 -1.38
CA ASP A 552 26.30 10.07 -0.70
C ASP A 552 24.87 10.56 -0.37
N GLU A 553 24.79 11.58 0.49
CA GLU A 553 23.51 12.13 0.95
C GLU A 553 22.62 12.67 -0.18
N GLN A 554 23.21 13.12 -1.29
CA GLN A 554 22.42 13.59 -2.44
C GLN A 554 21.69 12.41 -3.08
N ILE A 555 22.40 11.32 -3.37
CA ILE A 555 21.84 10.14 -4.02
C ILE A 555 20.81 9.46 -3.11
N LYS A 556 21.08 9.36 -1.81
CA LYS A 556 20.12 8.84 -0.83
C LYS A 556 18.84 9.68 -0.77
N ARG A 557 18.96 11.02 -0.83
CA ARG A 557 17.80 11.92 -0.89
C ARG A 557 17.00 11.72 -2.18
N GLU A 558 17.69 11.63 -3.32
CA GLU A 558 17.05 11.39 -4.62
C GLU A 558 16.32 10.04 -4.67
N LEU A 559 16.89 8.99 -4.06
CA LEU A 559 16.25 7.67 -3.95
C LEU A 559 15.00 7.75 -3.07
N ALA A 560 15.08 8.37 -1.90
CA ALA A 560 13.92 8.55 -1.03
C ALA A 560 12.80 9.36 -1.72
N GLU A 561 13.14 10.41 -2.45
CA GLU A 561 12.19 11.20 -3.25
C GLU A 561 11.57 10.39 -4.39
N GLU A 562 12.33 9.47 -5.01
CA GLU A 562 11.82 8.58 -6.04
C GLU A 562 10.80 7.59 -5.47
N VAL A 563 11.10 6.94 -4.33
CA VAL A 563 10.16 6.02 -3.67
C VAL A 563 8.88 6.75 -3.25
N GLU A 564 9.02 7.95 -2.67
CA GLU A 564 7.89 8.82 -2.31
C GLU A 564 7.05 9.19 -3.55
N ARG A 565 7.71 9.53 -4.67
CA ARG A 565 7.05 9.84 -5.95
C ARG A 565 6.26 8.63 -6.47
N LEU A 566 6.85 7.44 -6.45
CA LEU A 566 6.21 6.21 -6.95
C LEU A 566 4.98 5.85 -6.10
N HIS A 567 5.13 5.81 -4.77
CA HIS A 567 4.03 5.57 -3.84
C HIS A 567 2.89 6.60 -4.05
N ARG A 568 3.23 7.89 -4.13
CA ARG A 568 2.24 8.95 -4.38
C ARG A 568 1.57 8.80 -5.75
N ALA A 569 2.30 8.40 -6.79
CA ALA A 569 1.73 8.19 -8.11
C ALA A 569 0.70 7.04 -8.12
N VAL A 570 0.97 5.95 -7.39
CA VAL A 570 -0.02 4.88 -7.18
C VAL A 570 -1.25 5.40 -6.43
N GLY A 571 -1.06 6.22 -5.40
CA GLY A 571 -2.18 6.87 -4.71
C GLY A 571 -3.03 7.74 -5.64
N ILE A 572 -2.41 8.52 -6.53
CA ILE A 572 -3.10 9.34 -7.52
C ILE A 572 -3.87 8.48 -8.53
N LEU A 573 -3.27 7.41 -9.03
CA LEU A 573 -3.94 6.45 -9.92
C LEU A 573 -5.09 5.75 -9.20
N SER A 574 -4.91 5.40 -7.93
CA SER A 574 -5.95 4.81 -7.08
C SER A 574 -7.16 5.72 -6.94
N CYS A 575 -6.97 7.03 -6.71
CA CYS A 575 -8.09 7.96 -6.66
C CYS A 575 -8.88 7.98 -7.97
N ARG A 576 -8.20 7.99 -9.12
CA ARG A 576 -8.88 7.94 -10.42
C ARG A 576 -9.62 6.62 -10.62
N TYR A 577 -9.01 5.51 -10.19
CA TYR A 577 -9.58 4.18 -10.27
C TYR A 577 -10.78 3.97 -9.33
N ALA A 578 -10.82 4.69 -8.20
CA ALA A 578 -11.85 4.58 -7.17
C ALA A 578 -13.21 5.17 -7.55
N VAL A 579 -13.24 6.11 -8.49
CA VAL A 579 -14.48 6.74 -8.97
C VAL A 579 -14.38 6.95 -10.48
N ASP A 580 -14.84 5.95 -11.22
CA ASP A 580 -15.11 6.08 -12.66
C ASP A 580 -16.52 6.64 -12.93
N GLU A 581 -16.86 6.79 -14.22
CA GLU A 581 -18.16 7.34 -14.64
C GLU A 581 -19.33 6.49 -14.12
N GLU A 582 -19.20 5.16 -14.14
CA GLU A 582 -20.28 4.26 -13.70
C GLU A 582 -20.47 4.34 -12.19
N GLN A 583 -19.38 4.28 -11.44
CA GLN A 583 -19.38 4.41 -9.99
C GLN A 583 -19.95 5.76 -9.56
N LEU A 584 -19.55 6.86 -10.21
CA LEU A 584 -20.14 8.18 -9.93
C LEU A 584 -21.65 8.16 -10.19
N MET A 585 -22.08 7.69 -11.36
CA MET A 585 -23.50 7.64 -11.74
C MET A 585 -24.33 6.78 -10.78
N GLU A 586 -23.76 5.72 -10.22
CA GLU A 586 -24.36 4.91 -9.16
C GLU A 586 -24.47 5.67 -7.84
N ARG A 587 -23.36 6.27 -7.38
CA ARG A 587 -23.29 7.04 -6.12
C ARG A 587 -24.30 8.19 -6.09
N ILE A 588 -24.45 8.92 -7.20
CA ILE A 588 -25.42 10.02 -7.35
C ILE A 588 -26.84 9.55 -7.72
N ARG A 589 -27.04 8.25 -7.93
CA ARG A 589 -28.32 7.62 -8.32
C ARG A 589 -28.90 8.20 -9.61
N LEU A 590 -28.05 8.40 -10.62
CA LEU A 590 -28.48 8.85 -11.94
C LEU A 590 -29.43 7.79 -12.55
N PRO A 591 -30.61 8.18 -13.10
CA PRO A 591 -31.54 7.24 -13.73
C PRO A 591 -30.92 6.51 -14.94
N LYS A 592 -31.40 5.30 -15.22
CA LYS A 592 -30.84 4.40 -16.24
C LYS A 592 -30.69 5.06 -17.60
N GLU A 593 -31.69 5.82 -18.04
CA GLU A 593 -31.69 6.49 -19.35
C GLU A 593 -30.58 7.53 -19.45
N GLY A 594 -30.27 8.23 -18.35
CA GLY A 594 -29.14 9.16 -18.28
C GLY A 594 -27.80 8.44 -18.31
N ARG A 595 -27.68 7.29 -17.64
CA ARG A 595 -26.46 6.46 -17.71
C ARG A 595 -26.21 5.93 -19.10
N ASP A 596 -27.27 5.47 -19.77
CA ASP A 596 -27.18 4.97 -21.14
C ASP A 596 -26.71 6.08 -22.10
N VAL A 597 -27.13 7.33 -21.90
CA VAL A 597 -26.59 8.48 -22.67
C VAL A 597 -25.08 8.65 -22.48
N VAL A 598 -24.58 8.61 -21.24
CA VAL A 598 -23.13 8.73 -20.95
C VAL A 598 -22.35 7.59 -21.61
N ARG A 599 -22.87 6.35 -21.51
CA ARG A 599 -22.25 5.15 -22.10
C ARG A 599 -22.21 5.17 -23.63
N ILE A 600 -23.24 5.74 -24.26
CA ILE A 600 -23.37 5.83 -25.72
C ILE A 600 -22.51 6.97 -26.28
N LEU A 601 -22.52 8.12 -25.61
CA LEU A 601 -21.74 9.31 -26.00
C LEU A 601 -20.27 9.17 -25.56
N LYS A 602 -19.59 8.17 -26.12
CA LYS A 602 -18.14 8.04 -25.97
C LYS A 602 -17.44 9.05 -26.87
N MET A 603 -16.46 9.74 -26.30
CA MET A 603 -15.57 10.65 -27.01
C MET A 603 -14.13 10.17 -26.87
N THR A 604 -13.29 10.51 -27.84
CA THR A 604 -11.86 10.21 -27.74
C THR A 604 -11.22 11.03 -26.61
N GLU A 605 -10.10 10.54 -26.08
CA GLU A 605 -9.32 11.29 -25.06
C GLU A 605 -8.95 12.70 -25.54
N GLN A 606 -8.64 12.87 -26.83
CA GLN A 606 -8.27 14.16 -27.40
C GLN A 606 -9.46 15.14 -27.41
N GLU A 607 -10.64 14.67 -27.81
CA GLU A 607 -11.87 15.48 -27.79
C GLU A 607 -12.25 15.87 -26.37
N TYR A 608 -12.19 14.92 -25.43
CA TYR A 608 -12.43 15.20 -24.02
C TYR A 608 -11.48 16.25 -23.47
N HIS A 609 -10.17 16.10 -23.70
CA HIS A 609 -9.16 17.07 -23.25
C HIS A 609 -9.42 18.45 -23.83
N ARG A 610 -9.85 18.56 -25.10
CA ARG A 610 -10.25 19.83 -25.72
C ARG A 610 -11.42 20.47 -24.99
N TRP A 611 -12.49 19.71 -24.72
CA TRP A 611 -13.64 20.22 -23.96
C TRP A 611 -13.28 20.63 -22.54
N LYS A 612 -12.47 19.82 -21.85
CA LYS A 612 -11.96 20.12 -20.51
C LYS A 612 -11.13 21.41 -20.51
N GLU A 613 -10.22 21.57 -21.46
CA GLU A 613 -9.41 22.79 -21.56
C GLU A 613 -10.27 24.03 -21.81
N LEU A 614 -11.26 23.93 -22.71
CA LEU A 614 -12.22 25.02 -22.93
C LEU A 614 -12.96 25.35 -21.64
N PHE A 615 -13.50 24.35 -20.94
CA PHE A 615 -14.23 24.57 -19.70
C PHE A 615 -13.38 25.25 -18.62
N TYR A 616 -12.12 24.82 -18.44
CA TYR A 616 -11.26 25.36 -17.38
C TYR A 616 -10.51 26.64 -17.73
N LYS A 617 -10.16 26.88 -19.01
CA LYS A 617 -9.35 28.03 -19.42
C LYS A 617 -10.07 29.05 -20.29
N LYS A 618 -11.16 28.68 -20.97
CA LYS A 618 -11.88 29.52 -21.95
C LYS A 618 -13.39 29.33 -21.81
N GLU A 619 -13.90 29.61 -20.62
CA GLU A 619 -15.27 29.28 -20.20
C GLU A 619 -16.36 29.83 -21.15
N GLU A 620 -16.25 31.09 -21.58
CA GLU A 620 -17.22 31.68 -22.51
C GLU A 620 -17.29 30.89 -23.83
N LYS A 621 -16.11 30.52 -24.36
CA LYS A 621 -16.01 29.72 -25.59
C LYS A 621 -16.53 28.31 -25.41
N PHE A 622 -16.38 27.71 -24.23
CA PHE A 622 -16.97 26.41 -23.91
C PHE A 622 -18.49 26.45 -24.08
N PHE A 623 -19.15 27.45 -23.49
CA PHE A 623 -20.61 27.57 -23.55
C PHE A 623 -21.11 27.99 -24.94
N GLU A 624 -20.36 28.84 -25.65
CA GLU A 624 -20.65 29.17 -27.05
C GLU A 624 -20.65 27.91 -27.93
N MET A 625 -19.60 27.09 -27.82
CA MET A 625 -19.50 25.85 -28.59
C MET A 625 -20.58 24.85 -28.19
N LEU A 626 -20.80 24.64 -26.89
CA LEU A 626 -21.82 23.73 -26.38
C LEU A 626 -23.24 24.13 -26.84
N ALA A 627 -23.52 25.42 -26.95
CA ALA A 627 -24.82 25.92 -27.43
C ALA A 627 -25.09 25.57 -28.90
N GLY A 628 -24.04 25.34 -29.71
CA GLY A 628 -24.16 24.93 -31.10
C GLY A 628 -24.40 23.44 -31.34
N GLU A 629 -24.34 22.61 -30.29
CA GLU A 629 -24.44 21.16 -30.40
C GLU A 629 -25.90 20.66 -30.48
N GLN A 630 -26.17 19.72 -31.39
CA GLN A 630 -27.53 19.23 -31.66
C GLN A 630 -28.14 18.46 -30.47
N GLU A 631 -27.32 17.70 -29.75
CA GLU A 631 -27.70 16.95 -28.55
C GLU A 631 -26.99 17.51 -27.31
N LYS A 632 -27.00 18.84 -27.19
CA LYS A 632 -26.36 19.60 -26.11
C LYS A 632 -26.56 19.00 -24.72
N GLU A 633 -27.80 18.68 -24.33
CA GLU A 633 -28.10 18.22 -22.97
C GLU A 633 -27.41 16.89 -22.64
N GLY A 634 -27.38 15.97 -23.61
CA GLY A 634 -26.73 14.67 -23.46
C GLY A 634 -25.20 14.80 -23.44
N LEU A 635 -24.64 15.62 -24.33
CA LEU A 635 -23.21 15.93 -24.34
C LEU A 635 -22.78 16.60 -23.03
N LEU A 636 -23.57 17.55 -22.52
CA LEU A 636 -23.31 18.21 -21.25
C LEU A 636 -23.29 17.22 -20.09
N LEU A 637 -24.26 16.29 -20.05
CA LEU A 637 -24.29 15.22 -19.04
C LEU A 637 -23.01 14.38 -19.09
N SER A 638 -22.63 13.89 -20.29
CA SER A 638 -21.41 13.10 -20.48
C SER A 638 -20.15 13.86 -20.03
N LEU A 639 -19.98 15.11 -20.46
CA LEU A 639 -18.85 15.95 -20.06
C LEU A 639 -18.81 16.21 -18.55
N TYR A 640 -19.94 16.53 -17.92
CA TYR A 640 -19.97 16.92 -16.51
C TYR A 640 -19.78 15.73 -15.58
N VAL A 641 -20.33 14.56 -15.90
CA VAL A 641 -20.03 13.30 -15.19
C VAL A 641 -18.53 13.05 -15.23
N ARG A 642 -17.91 13.15 -16.41
CA ARG A 642 -16.47 12.90 -16.56
C ARG A 642 -15.58 13.98 -15.92
N PHE A 643 -16.00 15.24 -15.90
CA PHE A 643 -15.30 16.28 -15.13
C PHE A 643 -15.40 16.03 -13.62
N ALA A 644 -16.53 15.51 -13.14
CA ALA A 644 -16.74 15.20 -11.73
C ALA A 644 -15.91 13.99 -11.27
N THR A 645 -15.76 12.95 -12.09
CA THR A 645 -14.87 11.81 -11.78
C THR A 645 -13.42 12.27 -11.66
N ASP A 646 -12.96 13.11 -12.59
CA ASP A 646 -11.61 13.69 -12.56
C ASP A 646 -11.33 14.47 -11.26
N LEU A 647 -12.34 15.13 -10.70
CA LEU A 647 -12.23 15.93 -9.48
C LEU A 647 -12.15 15.12 -8.19
N TYR A 648 -12.47 13.83 -8.22
CA TYR A 648 -12.44 13.01 -7.01
C TYR A 648 -11.05 13.00 -6.35
N LYS A 649 -9.99 13.06 -7.16
CA LYS A 649 -8.62 13.22 -6.69
C LYS A 649 -8.44 14.50 -5.86
N GLU A 650 -8.90 15.64 -6.35
CA GLU A 650 -8.81 16.92 -5.66
C GLU A 650 -9.62 16.93 -4.35
N TYR A 651 -10.75 16.21 -4.31
CA TYR A 651 -11.52 15.99 -3.08
C TYR A 651 -10.70 15.20 -2.06
N VAL A 652 -10.04 14.11 -2.47
CA VAL A 652 -9.15 13.33 -1.59
C VAL A 652 -7.98 14.17 -1.10
N GLU A 653 -7.29 14.91 -1.98
CA GLU A 653 -6.14 15.76 -1.63
C GLU A 653 -6.51 16.91 -0.68
N LYS A 654 -7.73 17.45 -0.79
CA LYS A 654 -8.27 18.48 0.10
C LYS A 654 -8.91 17.91 1.36
N GLU A 655 -8.82 16.60 1.58
CA GLU A 655 -9.42 15.90 2.73
C GLU A 655 -10.94 16.09 2.83
N ILE A 656 -11.61 16.20 1.68
CA ILE A 656 -13.06 16.34 1.62
C ILE A 656 -13.72 14.95 1.71
N PRO A 657 -14.76 14.79 2.53
CA PRO A 657 -15.40 13.49 2.73
C PRO A 657 -16.19 13.05 1.49
N ASP A 658 -16.29 11.74 1.28
CA ASP A 658 -17.09 11.15 0.20
C ASP A 658 -18.55 11.57 0.25
N GLU A 659 -19.12 11.67 1.47
CA GLU A 659 -20.48 12.15 1.66
C GLU A 659 -20.67 13.56 1.09
N VAL A 660 -19.66 14.42 1.14
CA VAL A 660 -19.71 15.77 0.54
C VAL A 660 -19.57 15.69 -0.97
N TYR A 661 -18.67 14.85 -1.49
CA TYR A 661 -18.55 14.61 -2.93
C TYR A 661 -19.86 14.10 -3.54
N ASP A 662 -20.43 13.03 -2.97
CA ASP A 662 -21.66 12.38 -3.43
C ASP A 662 -22.86 13.31 -3.34
N SER A 663 -23.02 14.00 -2.20
CA SER A 663 -24.13 14.93 -2.03
C SER A 663 -24.00 16.14 -2.96
N THR A 664 -22.79 16.67 -3.16
CA THR A 664 -22.55 17.78 -4.10
C THR A 664 -22.91 17.37 -5.52
N PHE A 665 -22.42 16.23 -6.01
CA PHE A 665 -22.72 15.78 -7.37
C PHE A 665 -24.11 15.15 -7.55
N SER A 666 -24.84 14.86 -6.47
CA SER A 666 -26.25 14.43 -6.55
C SER A 666 -27.17 15.45 -7.22
N ASP A 667 -26.75 16.72 -7.28
CA ASP A 667 -27.45 17.77 -8.03
C ASP A 667 -27.52 17.48 -9.53
N PHE A 668 -26.58 16.73 -10.10
CA PHE A 668 -26.69 16.28 -11.50
C PHE A 668 -27.95 15.44 -11.70
N THR A 669 -28.31 14.59 -10.74
CA THR A 669 -29.55 13.79 -10.79
C THR A 669 -30.79 14.67 -10.64
N ILE A 670 -30.74 15.71 -9.81
CA ILE A 670 -31.86 16.67 -9.65
C ILE A 670 -32.11 17.39 -10.98
N TRP A 671 -31.08 17.98 -11.55
CA TRP A 671 -31.19 18.76 -12.77
C TRP A 671 -31.40 17.90 -14.02
N TYR A 672 -30.95 16.65 -14.01
CA TYR A 672 -31.35 15.65 -15.00
C TYR A 672 -32.87 15.43 -14.99
N ARG A 673 -33.47 15.18 -13.82
CA ARG A 673 -34.93 14.97 -13.71
C ARG A 673 -35.70 16.21 -14.15
N HIS A 674 -35.20 17.39 -13.79
CA HIS A 674 -35.78 18.66 -14.24
C HIS A 674 -35.71 18.81 -15.76
N CYS A 675 -34.56 18.51 -16.38
CA CYS A 675 -34.39 18.55 -17.84
C CYS A 675 -35.37 17.61 -18.56
N VAL A 676 -35.50 16.37 -18.08
CA VAL A 676 -36.45 15.39 -18.64
C VAL A 676 -37.90 15.88 -18.46
N LYS A 677 -38.25 16.42 -17.29
CA LYS A 677 -39.60 16.86 -16.98
C LYS A 677 -40.01 18.09 -17.79
N GLU A 678 -39.20 19.14 -17.79
CA GLU A 678 -39.56 20.45 -18.33
C GLU A 678 -39.13 20.62 -19.80
N ARG A 679 -37.93 20.17 -20.17
CA ARG A 679 -37.41 20.30 -21.54
C ARG A 679 -37.72 19.09 -22.43
N LYS A 680 -38.18 17.98 -21.85
CA LYS A 680 -38.41 16.70 -22.57
C LYS A 680 -37.17 16.18 -23.28
N LYS A 681 -35.99 16.47 -22.72
CA LYS A 681 -34.68 16.04 -23.22
C LYS A 681 -33.96 15.22 -22.15
N ILE A 682 -33.29 14.15 -22.58
CA ILE A 682 -32.44 13.33 -21.71
C ILE A 682 -31.07 13.98 -21.64
N GLY A 683 -30.65 14.41 -20.45
CA GLY A 683 -29.39 15.13 -20.25
C GLY A 683 -29.48 16.11 -19.09
N LEU A 684 -28.54 17.06 -19.02
CA LEU A 684 -28.52 18.11 -17.99
C LEU A 684 -29.07 19.45 -18.49
N CYS A 685 -29.65 20.21 -17.58
CA CYS A 685 -29.91 21.65 -17.72
C CYS A 685 -29.23 22.41 -16.58
N GLU A 686 -29.35 23.75 -16.55
CA GLU A 686 -28.69 24.63 -15.57
C GLU A 686 -27.16 24.55 -15.60
N GLU A 687 -26.58 24.57 -16.80
CA GLU A 687 -25.13 24.46 -17.01
C GLU A 687 -24.33 25.53 -16.24
N GLN A 688 -24.87 26.74 -16.08
CA GLN A 688 -24.23 27.83 -15.34
C GLN A 688 -24.21 27.61 -13.83
N TRP A 689 -25.19 26.89 -13.29
CA TRP A 689 -25.26 26.53 -11.88
C TRP A 689 -24.38 25.31 -11.59
N LEU A 690 -24.52 24.27 -12.41
CA LEU A 690 -23.79 23.02 -12.25
C LEU A 690 -22.28 23.19 -12.42
N LYS A 691 -21.81 24.18 -13.21
CA LYS A 691 -20.38 24.49 -13.31
C LYS A 691 -19.75 24.81 -11.95
N LEU A 692 -20.47 25.41 -11.00
CA LEU A 692 -19.93 25.78 -9.68
C LEU A 692 -19.44 24.56 -8.90
N HIS A 693 -20.15 23.44 -9.01
CA HIS A 693 -19.77 22.14 -8.42
C HIS A 693 -18.42 21.66 -8.97
N LEU A 694 -18.28 21.72 -10.30
CA LEU A 694 -17.09 21.31 -11.05
C LEU A 694 -15.90 22.27 -10.88
N LYS A 695 -16.16 23.50 -10.43
CA LYS A 695 -15.13 24.49 -10.07
C LYS A 695 -14.79 24.44 -8.57
N MET A 696 -15.38 23.50 -7.81
CA MET A 696 -15.26 23.42 -6.35
C MET A 696 -15.64 24.74 -5.65
N LYS A 697 -16.64 25.44 -6.20
CA LYS A 697 -17.20 26.70 -5.68
C LYS A 697 -18.57 26.51 -5.03
N LEU A 698 -19.11 25.31 -5.03
CA LEU A 698 -20.35 24.97 -4.34
C LEU A 698 -20.19 23.60 -3.73
N PHE A 699 -20.58 23.47 -2.46
CA PHE A 699 -20.57 22.21 -1.73
C PHE A 699 -21.92 21.99 -1.07
N ARG A 700 -22.46 20.78 -1.19
CA ARG A 700 -23.64 20.37 -0.42
C ARG A 700 -23.17 19.77 0.91
N LEU A 701 -23.56 20.39 2.02
CA LEU A 701 -23.20 19.93 3.36
C LEU A 701 -24.51 19.68 4.11
N GLY A 702 -24.94 18.41 4.15
CA GLY A 702 -26.25 18.03 4.67
C GLY A 702 -27.41 18.51 3.78
N ARG A 703 -28.37 19.25 4.35
CA ARG A 703 -29.55 19.73 3.64
C ARG A 703 -29.30 20.94 2.75
N LEU A 704 -28.28 21.75 3.05
CA LEU A 704 -28.02 23.04 2.40
C LEU A 704 -26.78 22.97 1.49
N GLN A 705 -26.69 23.93 0.57
CA GLN A 705 -25.54 24.17 -0.28
C GLN A 705 -24.86 25.47 0.09
N PHE A 706 -23.54 25.50 -0.04
CA PHE A 706 -22.69 26.60 0.40
C PHE A 706 -21.72 26.99 -0.72
N GLU A 707 -21.77 28.25 -1.12
CA GLU A 707 -20.89 28.86 -2.11
C GLU A 707 -20.03 29.93 -1.43
N PRO A 708 -18.72 29.68 -1.23
CA PRO A 708 -17.84 30.67 -0.63
C PRO A 708 -17.50 31.82 -1.62
N ASP A 709 -17.66 33.06 -1.16
CA ASP A 709 -17.11 34.27 -1.80
C ASP A 709 -15.94 34.80 -0.97
N GLU A 710 -14.72 34.51 -1.42
CA GLU A 710 -13.49 34.99 -0.78
C GLU A 710 -13.34 36.51 -0.81
N GLY A 711 -13.84 37.17 -1.85
CA GLY A 711 -13.74 38.62 -2.04
C GLY A 711 -14.58 39.38 -1.02
N GLN A 712 -15.79 38.89 -0.77
CA GLN A 712 -16.70 39.49 0.23
C GLN A 712 -16.54 38.88 1.64
N LYS A 713 -15.85 37.73 1.75
CA LYS A 713 -15.75 36.93 2.99
C LYS A 713 -17.12 36.47 3.51
N VAL A 714 -18.00 36.15 2.57
CA VAL A 714 -19.37 35.66 2.78
C VAL A 714 -19.49 34.23 2.23
N ILE A 715 -20.41 33.45 2.78
CA ILE A 715 -20.79 32.15 2.22
C ILE A 715 -22.27 32.23 1.82
N HIS A 716 -22.55 32.17 0.52
CA HIS A 716 -23.90 32.16 -0.01
C HIS A 716 -24.54 30.79 0.24
N VAL A 717 -25.75 30.80 0.80
CA VAL A 717 -26.50 29.60 1.18
C VAL A 717 -27.62 29.38 0.19
N HIS A 718 -27.65 28.17 -0.36
CA HIS A 718 -28.60 27.74 -1.37
C HIS A 718 -29.36 26.50 -0.90
N VAL A 719 -30.57 26.32 -1.42
CA VAL A 719 -31.47 25.22 -1.05
C VAL A 719 -31.71 24.31 -2.26
N PRO A 720 -31.13 23.11 -2.31
CA PRO A 720 -31.42 22.15 -3.37
C PRO A 720 -32.82 21.54 -3.19
N GLU A 721 -33.41 21.07 -4.29
CA GLU A 721 -34.63 20.27 -4.26
C GLU A 721 -34.40 18.97 -3.45
N GLY A 722 -35.38 18.57 -2.63
CA GLY A 722 -35.26 17.36 -1.83
C GLY A 722 -36.14 17.37 -0.58
N GLU A 723 -35.61 16.77 0.48
CA GLU A 723 -36.30 16.54 1.76
C GLU A 723 -36.74 17.84 2.47
N SER A 724 -37.51 17.67 3.55
CA SER A 724 -37.98 18.79 4.38
C SER A 724 -36.83 19.66 4.92
N LEU A 725 -37.07 20.97 4.97
CA LEU A 725 -36.18 21.96 5.58
C LEU A 725 -36.37 22.04 7.09
N SER A 726 -36.29 20.89 7.77
CA SER A 726 -36.37 20.87 9.24
C SER A 726 -35.30 21.74 9.86
N ARG A 727 -35.62 22.37 10.99
CA ARG A 727 -34.67 23.19 11.75
C ARG A 727 -33.42 22.40 12.11
N GLU A 728 -33.57 21.15 12.56
CA GLU A 728 -32.45 20.28 12.93
C GLU A 728 -31.53 20.03 11.74
N GLY A 729 -32.09 19.73 10.56
CA GLY A 729 -31.31 19.51 9.34
C GLY A 729 -30.54 20.75 8.89
N CYS A 730 -31.16 21.93 8.94
CA CYS A 730 -30.51 23.19 8.59
C CYS A 730 -29.40 23.57 9.59
N GLU A 731 -29.64 23.44 10.89
CA GLU A 731 -28.63 23.71 11.92
C GLU A 731 -27.45 22.74 11.84
N ALA A 732 -27.70 21.46 11.53
CA ALA A 732 -26.64 20.48 11.26
C ALA A 732 -25.78 20.87 10.05
N SER A 733 -26.41 21.35 8.96
CA SER A 733 -25.71 21.89 7.79
C SER A 733 -24.83 23.08 8.13
N PHE A 734 -25.33 24.06 8.89
CA PHE A 734 -24.51 25.21 9.32
C PHE A 734 -23.35 24.78 10.21
N ALA A 735 -23.58 23.88 11.17
CA ALA A 735 -22.53 23.38 12.04
C ALA A 735 -21.43 22.66 11.25
N TRP A 736 -21.81 21.93 10.18
CA TRP A 736 -20.83 21.29 9.29
C TRP A 736 -20.09 22.33 8.45
N ALA A 737 -20.79 23.27 7.83
CA ALA A 737 -20.18 24.36 7.09
C ALA A 737 -19.20 25.18 7.95
N ASP A 738 -19.51 25.37 9.24
CA ASP A 738 -18.64 26.08 10.15
C ASP A 738 -17.29 25.36 10.37
N ARG A 739 -17.29 24.01 10.34
CA ARG A 739 -16.06 23.18 10.40
C ARG A 739 -15.36 23.08 9.05
N PHE A 740 -16.12 23.07 7.96
CA PHE A 740 -15.62 22.87 6.60
C PHE A 740 -14.90 24.11 6.05
N PHE A 741 -15.49 25.30 6.26
CA PHE A 741 -14.92 26.55 5.77
C PHE A 741 -14.08 27.26 6.84
N GLY A 742 -12.91 27.76 6.44
CA GLY A 742 -11.99 28.46 7.34
C GLY A 742 -12.60 29.68 8.05
N SER A 743 -11.94 30.13 9.12
CA SER A 743 -12.41 31.24 9.96
C SER A 743 -12.36 32.64 9.29
N SER A 744 -11.92 32.72 8.04
CA SER A 744 -11.87 33.94 7.23
C SER A 744 -13.26 34.47 6.90
N TYR A 745 -14.23 33.60 6.60
CA TYR A 745 -15.62 34.00 6.33
C TYR A 745 -16.36 34.34 7.61
N LYS A 746 -17.19 35.40 7.59
CA LYS A 746 -17.82 35.95 8.81
C LYS A 746 -19.33 35.76 8.87
N LEU A 747 -19.99 35.63 7.72
CA LEU A 747 -21.43 35.52 7.65
C LEU A 747 -21.87 34.55 6.56
N TYR A 748 -23.05 33.98 6.78
CA TYR A 748 -23.86 33.33 5.78
C TYR A 748 -24.89 34.34 5.28
N ASP A 749 -25.15 34.37 3.98
CA ASP A 749 -26.30 35.07 3.43
C ASP A 749 -27.11 34.14 2.51
N CYS A 750 -28.33 34.54 2.22
CA CYS A 750 -29.22 33.82 1.33
C CYS A 750 -30.19 34.81 0.72
N GLU A 751 -30.39 34.73 -0.60
CA GLU A 751 -31.46 35.43 -1.30
C GLU A 751 -32.42 34.38 -1.88
N SER A 752 -33.64 34.31 -1.36
CA SER A 752 -34.61 33.30 -1.79
C SER A 752 -36.05 33.70 -1.50
N TRP A 753 -36.97 33.26 -2.37
CA TRP A 753 -38.41 33.35 -2.08
C TRP A 753 -38.79 32.69 -0.76
N LEU A 754 -38.02 31.67 -0.33
CA LEU A 754 -38.17 30.98 0.96
C LEU A 754 -37.95 31.91 2.16
N LEU A 755 -37.25 33.04 1.96
CA LEU A 755 -37.01 34.06 2.97
C LEU A 755 -38.04 35.19 2.95
N SER A 756 -39.04 35.13 2.07
CA SER A 756 -40.09 36.14 2.03
C SER A 756 -40.91 36.15 3.34
N PRO A 757 -41.04 37.31 4.01
CA PRO A 757 -41.92 37.45 5.17
C PRO A 757 -43.39 37.11 4.88
N ALA A 758 -43.84 37.23 3.62
CA ALA A 758 -45.20 36.90 3.20
C ALA A 758 -45.56 35.44 3.50
N LEU A 759 -44.57 34.54 3.49
CA LEU A 759 -44.78 33.12 3.77
C LEU A 759 -45.31 32.85 5.19
N LYS A 760 -45.14 33.78 6.14
CA LYS A 760 -45.71 33.66 7.50
C LYS A 760 -47.23 33.73 7.52
N GLU A 761 -47.84 34.35 6.50
CA GLU A 761 -49.29 34.39 6.30
C GLU A 761 -49.78 33.17 5.50
N LEU A 762 -48.91 32.54 4.70
CA LEU A 762 -49.26 31.48 3.73
C LEU A 762 -49.03 30.07 4.26
N LEU A 763 -48.18 29.91 5.27
CA LEU A 763 -47.74 28.62 5.75
C LEU A 763 -48.05 28.44 7.24
N GLU A 764 -48.24 27.18 7.63
CA GLU A 764 -48.32 26.82 9.04
C GLU A 764 -46.99 27.08 9.76
N LYS A 765 -47.07 27.46 11.04
CA LYS A 765 -45.90 27.84 11.86
C LYS A 765 -44.80 26.78 11.91
N GLU A 766 -45.18 25.51 11.85
CA GLU A 766 -44.26 24.36 11.89
C GLU A 766 -43.79 23.89 10.50
N SER A 767 -44.12 24.62 9.42
CA SER A 767 -43.63 24.28 8.09
C SER A 767 -42.11 24.40 8.01
N GLY A 768 -41.47 23.44 7.33
CA GLY A 768 -40.00 23.45 7.15
C GLY A 768 -39.48 24.74 6.49
N ILE A 769 -40.26 25.35 5.59
CA ILE A 769 -39.88 26.62 4.96
C ILE A 769 -39.75 27.74 6.00
N LEU A 770 -40.72 27.87 6.92
CA LEU A 770 -40.64 28.86 7.98
C LEU A 770 -39.53 28.53 9.00
N GLN A 771 -39.28 27.25 9.28
CA GLN A 771 -38.17 26.83 10.12
C GLN A 771 -36.80 27.22 9.53
N PHE A 772 -36.60 27.03 8.21
CA PHE A 772 -35.42 27.52 7.51
C PHE A 772 -35.35 29.05 7.50
N GLN A 773 -36.45 29.75 7.22
CA GLN A 773 -36.49 31.21 7.24
C GLN A 773 -36.03 31.78 8.60
N ASN A 774 -36.46 31.15 9.69
CA ASN A 774 -36.09 31.53 11.05
C ASN A 774 -34.60 31.32 11.38
N CYS A 775 -33.82 30.69 10.49
CA CYS A 775 -32.37 30.59 10.63
C CYS A 775 -31.63 31.89 10.25
N PHE A 776 -32.32 32.85 9.62
CA PHE A 776 -31.76 34.10 9.11
C PHE A 776 -32.45 35.33 9.70
N GLU A 777 -31.70 36.42 9.78
CA GLU A 777 -32.22 37.76 10.01
C GLU A 777 -32.47 38.43 8.65
N ILE A 778 -33.75 38.63 8.30
CA ILE A 778 -34.13 39.24 7.01
C ILE A 778 -33.76 40.72 7.00
N GLN A 779 -32.93 41.11 6.04
CA GLN A 779 -32.40 42.48 5.91
C GLN A 779 -33.18 43.29 4.87
N SER A 780 -33.62 42.66 3.77
CA SER A 780 -34.39 43.33 2.71
C SER A 780 -35.31 42.35 1.98
N VAL A 781 -36.29 42.90 1.26
CA VAL A 781 -37.24 42.12 0.43
C VAL A 781 -37.41 42.81 -0.91
N ASN A 782 -37.22 42.06 -2.00
CA ASN A 782 -37.52 42.50 -3.35
C ASN A 782 -38.89 41.96 -3.79
N LEU A 783 -39.91 42.80 -3.74
CA LEU A 783 -41.30 42.43 -4.08
C LEU A 783 -41.52 42.23 -5.58
N GLU A 784 -40.65 42.75 -6.44
CA GLU A 784 -40.80 42.61 -7.90
C GLU A 784 -40.29 41.26 -8.41
N ASN A 785 -39.56 40.51 -7.58
CA ASN A 785 -39.08 39.19 -7.95
C ASN A 785 -40.18 38.13 -7.79
N ARG A 786 -40.54 37.48 -8.90
CA ARG A 786 -41.62 36.49 -9.00
C ARG A 786 -41.16 35.04 -8.82
N GLN A 787 -39.98 34.82 -8.22
CA GLN A 787 -39.41 33.47 -8.03
C GLN A 787 -40.34 32.53 -7.25
N ALA A 788 -41.13 33.03 -6.29
CA ALA A 788 -42.11 32.20 -5.58
C ALA A 788 -43.12 31.55 -6.54
N GLU A 789 -43.60 32.30 -7.53
CA GLU A 789 -44.57 31.82 -8.53
C GLU A 789 -43.95 30.74 -9.41
N GLU A 790 -42.75 31.00 -9.93
CA GLU A 790 -41.99 30.04 -10.72
C GLU A 790 -41.76 28.73 -9.96
N ARG A 791 -41.36 28.80 -8.69
CA ARG A 791 -41.01 27.61 -7.90
C ARG A 791 -42.22 26.84 -7.38
N VAL A 792 -43.34 27.50 -7.06
CA VAL A 792 -44.55 26.85 -6.54
C VAL A 792 -45.46 26.32 -7.65
N PHE A 793 -45.53 27.02 -8.80
CA PHE A 793 -46.41 26.66 -9.91
C PHE A 793 -45.68 26.08 -11.12
N GLY A 794 -44.34 26.15 -11.17
CA GLY A 794 -43.50 25.66 -12.27
C GLY A 794 -43.38 26.64 -13.45
N ARG A 795 -44.11 27.76 -13.41
CA ARG A 795 -44.08 28.81 -14.44
C ARG A 795 -44.72 30.08 -13.88
N ILE A 796 -44.42 31.20 -14.51
CA ILE A 796 -45.05 32.48 -14.22
C ILE A 796 -46.21 32.70 -15.20
N LEU A 797 -47.38 33.06 -14.69
CA LEU A 797 -48.59 33.42 -15.45
C LEU A 797 -49.01 34.84 -15.10
N GLU A 798 -49.49 35.59 -16.08
CA GLU A 798 -49.96 36.96 -15.87
C GLU A 798 -51.31 37.03 -15.15
N ASP A 799 -52.14 36.00 -15.31
CA ASP A 799 -53.41 35.85 -14.60
C ASP A 799 -53.24 34.91 -13.39
N PRO A 800 -53.29 35.41 -12.15
CA PRO A 800 -53.21 34.57 -10.95
C PRO A 800 -54.31 33.49 -10.90
N GLU A 801 -55.48 33.72 -11.51
CA GLU A 801 -56.57 32.75 -11.47
C GLU A 801 -56.27 31.47 -12.26
N ALA A 802 -55.33 31.53 -13.20
CA ALA A 802 -54.90 30.42 -14.02
C ALA A 802 -53.91 29.46 -13.30
N TYR A 803 -53.45 29.78 -12.09
CA TYR A 803 -52.55 28.92 -11.34
C TYR A 803 -53.26 27.66 -10.80
N PRO A 804 -52.58 26.50 -10.79
CA PRO A 804 -53.11 25.27 -10.22
C PRO A 804 -53.22 25.37 -8.69
N GLU A 805 -54.17 24.64 -8.11
CA GLU A 805 -54.48 24.63 -6.68
C GLU A 805 -54.31 23.22 -6.07
N ASN A 806 -53.34 22.45 -6.55
CA ASN A 806 -53.22 21.03 -6.18
C ASN A 806 -52.64 20.83 -4.77
N THR A 807 -51.95 21.84 -4.22
CA THR A 807 -51.37 21.80 -2.86
C THR A 807 -51.91 22.95 -2.00
N SER A 808 -51.79 22.82 -0.68
CA SER A 808 -52.17 23.88 0.26
C SER A 808 -51.38 25.17 0.01
N LEU A 809 -50.08 25.06 -0.25
CA LEU A 809 -49.24 26.20 -0.61
C LEU A 809 -49.66 26.82 -1.95
N GLN A 810 -50.00 26.01 -2.95
CA GLN A 810 -50.51 26.52 -4.23
C GLN A 810 -51.79 27.33 -4.04
N LYS A 811 -52.75 26.81 -3.26
CA LYS A 811 -54.00 27.53 -2.91
C LYS A 811 -53.73 28.83 -2.17
N ALA A 812 -52.90 28.77 -1.12
CA ALA A 812 -52.59 29.93 -0.30
C ALA A 812 -51.88 31.02 -1.13
N LEU A 813 -50.87 30.65 -1.90
CA LEU A 813 -50.12 31.59 -2.72
C LEU A 813 -50.98 32.17 -3.85
N LYS A 814 -51.84 31.35 -4.49
CA LYS A 814 -52.77 31.84 -5.51
C LYS A 814 -53.70 32.91 -4.94
N ASN A 815 -54.36 32.63 -3.81
CA ASN A 815 -55.24 33.60 -3.15
C ASN A 815 -54.50 34.90 -2.81
N TYR A 816 -53.27 34.79 -2.30
CA TYR A 816 -52.43 35.93 -1.98
C TYR A 816 -52.12 36.81 -3.22
N LEU A 817 -51.85 36.17 -4.36
CA LEU A 817 -51.62 36.87 -5.64
C LEU A 817 -52.92 37.48 -6.20
N SER A 818 -54.06 36.79 -6.09
CA SER A 818 -55.37 37.31 -6.51
C SER A 818 -55.82 38.53 -5.70
N GLU A 819 -55.34 38.68 -4.46
CA GLU A 819 -55.50 39.90 -3.65
C GLU A 819 -54.58 41.06 -4.10
N GLY A 820 -53.77 40.87 -5.15
CA GLY A 820 -52.82 41.85 -5.67
C GLY A 820 -51.53 41.98 -4.83
N LYS A 821 -51.32 41.08 -3.85
CA LYS A 821 -50.11 41.08 -3.03
C LYS A 821 -48.98 40.35 -3.74
N LYS A 822 -47.75 40.80 -3.51
CA LYS A 822 -46.55 40.18 -4.09
C LYS A 822 -45.77 39.45 -2.98
N PRO A 823 -45.47 38.15 -3.14
CA PRO A 823 -44.66 37.42 -2.15
C PRO A 823 -43.21 37.94 -2.15
N GLY A 824 -42.64 38.27 -3.31
CA GLY A 824 -41.26 38.73 -3.42
C GLY A 824 -40.21 37.69 -2.98
N VAL A 825 -38.97 38.17 -2.90
CA VAL A 825 -37.79 37.40 -2.47
C VAL A 825 -37.13 38.12 -1.29
N GLY A 826 -36.76 37.39 -0.25
CA GLY A 826 -36.06 37.95 0.92
C GLY A 826 -34.55 37.75 0.81
N TYR A 827 -33.78 38.75 1.26
CA TYR A 827 -32.34 38.62 1.54
C TYR A 827 -32.14 38.57 3.05
N GLY A 828 -31.50 37.50 3.52
CA GLY A 828 -31.27 37.28 4.95
C GLY A 828 -29.82 36.95 5.25
N CYS A 829 -29.36 37.38 6.42
CA CYS A 829 -28.01 37.14 6.91
C CYS A 829 -28.01 36.33 8.20
N ARG A 830 -26.95 35.55 8.42
CA ARG A 830 -26.70 34.78 9.64
C ARG A 830 -25.22 34.87 9.99
N ILE A 831 -24.91 35.27 11.22
CA ILE A 831 -23.52 35.35 11.70
C ILE A 831 -22.97 33.94 11.93
N ARG A 832 -21.73 33.68 11.48
CA ARG A 832 -21.03 32.41 11.74
C ARG A 832 -20.62 32.28 13.20
N LYS A 833 -20.76 31.09 13.77
CA LYS A 833 -20.25 30.83 15.13
C LYS A 833 -18.72 30.72 15.06
N LYS A 834 -18.01 31.39 15.96
CA LYS A 834 -16.56 31.15 16.12
C LYS A 834 -16.38 29.74 16.66
N ILE A 835 -15.85 28.84 15.84
CA ILE A 835 -15.28 27.58 16.32
C ILE A 835 -13.87 27.91 16.80
N PHE A 836 -13.60 27.70 18.08
CA PHE A 836 -12.28 27.81 18.70
C PHE A 836 -11.52 26.50 18.59
#